data_AF-A0A6P3VUF6-F1
#
_entry.id   AF-A0A6P3VUF6-F1
#
_cell.length_a   1.000
_cell.length_b   1.000
_cell.length_c   1.000
_cell.angle_alpha   90.00
_cell.angle_beta   90.00
_cell.angle_gamma   90.00
#
_symmetry.space_group_name_H-M   'P 1'
#
loop_
_entity.id
_entity.type
_entity.pdbx_description
1 polymer ?
#
loop_
_entity_poly.entity_id
_entity_poly.type
_entity_poly.pdbx_seq_one_letter_code
_entity_poly.pdbx_strand_id
1 'polypeptide(L)'
;MKFRRYKPLASAIGLVLGLLCAVEAAKVNKHKPWIETTYHGIVTENDDKVLLDPPLIALDKDAPLRYAESFEVIFTKEGEICGFRIHGQNVPFEAVVLDKSTGEGVIRAKDKLDCELQKEHTFTIQAYDCGEGPDGANMKKSHKATVHIQVNDVNEYSPVFKEKSYKATVIEGKKYDNILKVEAVDADCSFQYSQICSYEIVTPDVPFSVDKDGNIKNTEKLNYSKERMYKLTVTAYDCGKNRASEDVLVKINIKPTCKPSWQGFNKRIEYEPGTGSLALFPSMHLETCEEPITSIQATIELETSHIGKGCDRDTYSEKSLHKLCGASGNTVELLPTPSNIANWTVGLPTDNGHDSDQVFEFNGTQAIKIPEGTVSTSLKEPFTVSVWMRHGPGAREKETILCNSDKTEMNRHHYSLYVHNCRLVLLLRQDPTDAESYKPAEFHWKLDQACDKEWHHYVLNIEFPSVTLFVDGVTFEPFLVTEDYPLHSSKLETQLTIGGCWQGGSAHMAQFFRGNLAGLMIRSGKLDNKKVIDCLYTCKEGLDVQLPEEVATTVKVQSNPNQSSITLEGDDIESFEKVMQHISYLNSRQFPTPGIRHLRISTTVKCFNEEACISVPDSEGYVMVLQPEEPKISLSGIDHFARGAADFESAEGVTFFPELRIVSTITREVEPEAETEGEDDPTVQETVVSEEIMHNLDTCEVTVVGDDLDGEHESLEVDLTQVQQRGLEMSSSNVGMIITGVNTMANYEQVLHLIRYRNWHTEALFDRKFKLVCSELNGRYISNEFKVEVNVIHTANPMEHANNAMVQPQFISPIHHASVDLSGHNLVNAHQASVVPSAATVVIVVCVSFLVFMIILGVFRIRAAHQSTMRDQENGKENEMDWDDSALTITVNPMETYEDQHSSEEEEEEEEEESEEGEEEDDITSAESESSEDEEGAEQEDQQGASRQQQLEWDDSTLTY
;
A
#
# COMPACT_ATOMS: atom_id res chain seq x y z
N MET A 1 -116.68 90.72 29.71
CA MET A 1 -117.70 91.14 30.70
C MET A 1 -117.13 92.29 31.53
N LYS A 2 -118.00 93.20 31.93
CA LYS A 2 -117.80 94.53 32.52
C LYS A 2 -116.93 94.61 33.80
N PHE A 3 -116.40 95.83 34.01
CA PHE A 3 -116.19 96.55 35.28
C PHE A 3 -114.92 96.24 36.12
N ARG A 4 -114.27 97.17 36.83
CA ARG A 4 -114.23 98.65 36.94
C ARG A 4 -113.24 98.95 38.10
N ARG A 5 -112.49 100.07 38.01
CA ARG A 5 -112.17 101.03 39.13
C ARG A 5 -111.30 100.53 40.32
N TYR A 6 -110.45 101.29 41.02
CA TYR A 6 -110.00 102.69 41.02
C TYR A 6 -108.91 102.86 42.12
N LYS A 7 -107.87 103.70 41.88
CA LYS A 7 -107.35 104.84 42.70
C LYS A 7 -106.90 104.64 44.19
N PRO A 8 -106.19 105.62 44.84
CA PRO A 8 -105.12 106.55 44.38
C PRO A 8 -104.11 107.03 45.49
N LEU A 9 -103.32 108.09 45.16
CA LEU A 9 -102.63 109.11 46.02
C LEU A 9 -101.34 108.66 46.75
N ALA A 10 -100.29 109.45 47.01
CA ALA A 10 -99.80 110.80 46.67
C ALA A 10 -98.31 110.84 47.16
N SER A 11 -97.37 111.61 46.59
CA SER A 11 -96.94 112.95 47.04
C SER A 11 -95.40 113.01 47.23
N ALA A 12 -94.76 113.88 46.44
CA ALA A 12 -93.72 114.86 46.79
C ALA A 12 -92.26 114.49 47.19
N ILE A 13 -91.37 115.39 46.71
CA ILE A 13 -90.04 115.83 47.21
C ILE A 13 -88.78 115.17 46.59
N GLY A 14 -87.86 116.00 46.05
CA GLY A 14 -86.42 115.70 45.96
C GLY A 14 -85.65 116.30 44.77
N LEU A 15 -84.83 117.32 45.03
CA LEU A 15 -83.91 118.03 44.10
C LEU A 15 -82.55 117.30 43.98
N VAL A 16 -81.90 117.39 42.80
CA VAL A 16 -80.46 117.19 42.48
C VAL A 16 -79.88 115.77 42.56
N LEU A 17 -79.63 115.17 41.39
CA LEU A 17 -78.43 114.36 41.12
C LEU A 17 -77.99 114.57 39.66
N GLY A 18 -76.96 115.39 39.48
CA GLY A 18 -76.15 115.41 38.27
C GLY A 18 -75.03 114.37 38.37
N LEU A 19 -74.63 113.85 37.20
CA LEU A 19 -73.52 112.92 36.95
C LEU A 19 -73.55 111.57 37.69
N LEU A 20 -74.06 110.55 36.99
CA LEU A 20 -73.36 109.29 36.75
C LEU A 20 -74.07 108.57 35.59
N CYS A 21 -73.77 108.99 34.36
CA CYS A 21 -73.84 108.07 33.23
C CYS A 21 -72.70 107.06 33.43
N ALA A 22 -72.95 105.99 34.19
CA ALA A 22 -72.19 104.76 34.01
C ALA A 22 -72.81 104.08 32.79
N VAL A 23 -72.21 104.34 31.62
CA VAL A 23 -72.37 103.46 30.47
C VAL A 23 -71.84 102.10 30.93
N GLU A 24 -72.73 101.16 31.23
CA GLU A 24 -72.42 99.74 31.16
C GLU A 24 -72.08 99.45 29.70
N ALA A 25 -70.83 99.71 29.32
CA ALA A 25 -70.26 99.16 28.13
C ALA A 25 -70.19 97.66 28.39
N ALA A 26 -71.20 96.92 27.92
CA ALA A 26 -71.06 95.51 27.66
C ALA A 26 -69.74 95.35 26.89
N LYS A 27 -68.72 94.81 27.56
CA LYS A 27 -67.45 94.49 26.91
C LYS A 27 -67.75 93.30 26.01
N VAL A 28 -67.27 93.43 24.78
CA VAL A 28 -67.53 92.49 23.69
C VAL A 28 -66.16 92.01 23.26
N ASN A 29 -65.96 90.70 23.18
CA ASN A 29 -64.79 90.08 22.55
C ASN A 29 -64.60 90.68 21.14
N LYS A 30 -63.55 91.47 20.91
CA LYS A 30 -63.32 92.28 19.70
C LYS A 30 -62.25 91.66 18.81
N HIS A 31 -61.13 91.23 19.38
CA HIS A 31 -59.95 90.73 18.68
C HIS A 31 -59.95 89.21 18.60
N LYS A 32 -59.27 88.67 17.58
CA LYS A 32 -59.07 87.22 17.46
C LYS A 32 -57.71 86.88 18.07
N PRO A 33 -57.53 85.69 18.66
CA PRO A 33 -56.21 85.25 19.10
C PRO A 33 -55.27 85.09 17.89
N TRP A 34 -53.99 85.36 18.10
CA TRP A 34 -52.93 85.25 17.12
C TRP A 34 -51.89 84.22 17.58
N ILE A 35 -51.42 83.40 16.64
CA ILE A 35 -50.38 82.36 16.83
C ILE A 35 -49.36 82.50 15.71
N GLU A 36 -48.18 81.88 15.82
CA GLU A 36 -47.25 81.80 14.69
C GLU A 36 -47.83 80.99 13.53
N THR A 37 -47.36 81.25 12.30
CA THR A 37 -47.88 80.60 11.09
C THR A 37 -47.39 79.16 10.90
N THR A 38 -46.23 78.84 11.47
CA THR A 38 -45.56 77.54 11.32
C THR A 38 -44.80 77.19 12.59
N TYR A 39 -44.86 75.92 12.98
CA TYR A 39 -44.12 75.37 14.11
C TYR A 39 -43.32 74.14 13.67
N HIS A 40 -42.08 74.03 14.14
CA HIS A 40 -41.28 72.81 14.01
C HIS A 40 -41.14 72.17 15.38
N GLY A 41 -41.45 70.89 15.46
CA GLY A 41 -41.46 70.12 16.67
C GLY A 41 -40.56 68.90 16.56
N ILE A 42 -39.94 68.53 17.68
CA ILE A 42 -39.23 67.28 17.81
C ILE A 42 -39.81 66.54 19.01
N VAL A 43 -40.01 65.25 18.87
CA VAL A 43 -40.46 64.35 19.94
C VAL A 43 -39.71 63.04 19.82
N THR A 44 -39.21 62.49 20.92
CA THR A 44 -38.62 61.15 20.94
C THR A 44 -39.75 60.13 21.11
N GLU A 45 -39.68 58.95 20.50
CA GLU A 45 -40.78 57.96 20.46
C GLU A 45 -41.34 57.57 21.83
N ASN A 46 -40.45 57.49 22.82
CA ASN A 46 -40.78 57.17 24.21
C ASN A 46 -41.17 58.40 25.06
N ASP A 47 -41.25 59.60 24.47
CA ASP A 47 -41.68 60.85 25.11
C ASP A 47 -43.07 61.28 24.62
N ASP A 48 -43.89 61.85 25.51
CA ASP A 48 -45.20 62.37 25.18
C ASP A 48 -45.18 63.85 24.85
N LYS A 49 -44.12 64.60 25.22
CA LYS A 49 -44.07 66.06 25.09
C LYS A 49 -43.30 66.49 23.85
N VAL A 50 -43.97 67.21 22.94
CA VAL A 50 -43.33 67.77 21.76
C VAL A 50 -42.61 69.07 22.12
N LEU A 51 -41.32 69.15 21.78
CA LEU A 51 -40.51 70.35 21.90
C LEU A 51 -40.67 71.19 20.63
N LEU A 52 -41.39 72.31 20.74
CA LEU A 52 -41.65 73.22 19.62
C LEU A 52 -40.69 74.41 19.62
N ASP A 53 -40.21 74.78 18.43
CA ASP A 53 -39.50 76.02 18.15
C ASP A 53 -40.16 76.75 16.97
N PRO A 54 -40.77 77.93 17.18
CA PRO A 54 -40.95 78.64 18.45
C PRO A 54 -41.97 77.95 19.40
N PRO A 55 -42.01 78.26 20.71
CA PRO A 55 -42.98 77.67 21.63
C PRO A 55 -44.43 78.05 21.27
N LEU A 56 -45.38 77.15 21.56
CA LEU A 56 -46.79 77.36 21.25
C LEU A 56 -47.42 78.38 22.21
N ILE A 57 -47.55 79.62 21.75
CA ILE A 57 -48.14 80.73 22.50
C ILE A 57 -49.20 81.42 21.63
N ALA A 58 -50.40 81.60 22.19
CA ALA A 58 -51.48 82.34 21.56
C ALA A 58 -51.70 83.68 22.26
N LEU A 59 -51.61 84.78 21.51
CA LEU A 59 -51.74 86.14 22.02
C LEU A 59 -53.08 86.75 21.59
N ASP A 60 -53.87 87.25 22.54
CA ASP A 60 -55.09 88.02 22.29
C ASP A 60 -54.98 89.43 22.88
N LYS A 61 -55.45 90.44 22.14
CA LYS A 61 -55.44 91.84 22.59
C LYS A 61 -56.54 92.14 23.61
N ASP A 62 -57.52 91.25 23.76
CA ASP A 62 -58.59 91.37 24.76
C ASP A 62 -58.21 90.70 26.10
N ALA A 63 -57.02 90.08 26.19
CA ALA A 63 -56.53 89.44 27.41
C ALA A 63 -56.21 90.46 28.53
N PRO A 64 -56.46 90.13 29.81
CA PRO A 64 -56.21 91.04 30.93
C PRO A 64 -54.71 91.31 31.16
N LEU A 65 -54.32 92.58 31.23
CA LEU A 65 -52.94 93.01 31.54
C LEU A 65 -52.61 92.72 33.02
N ARG A 66 -51.59 91.88 33.28
CA ARG A 66 -51.21 91.44 34.65
C ARG A 66 -50.41 92.45 35.50
N TYR A 67 -50.14 93.67 35.02
CA TYR A 67 -49.37 94.68 35.77
C TYR A 67 -50.20 95.95 36.02
N ALA A 68 -51.14 95.86 36.96
CA ALA A 68 -51.70 97.03 37.65
C ALA A 68 -52.12 96.60 39.06
N GLU A 69 -51.22 96.76 40.04
CA GLU A 69 -51.57 96.66 41.45
C GLU A 69 -52.55 97.78 41.83
N SER A 70 -53.58 97.43 42.60
CA SER A 70 -54.60 98.31 43.22
C SER A 70 -55.74 98.86 42.34
N PHE A 71 -56.69 97.98 41.98
CA PHE A 71 -58.14 98.25 42.05
C PHE A 71 -58.87 96.92 41.84
N GLU A 72 -60.08 96.73 42.39
CA GLU A 72 -60.89 95.52 42.13
C GLU A 72 -61.13 95.35 40.62
N VAL A 73 -60.35 94.46 39.99
CA VAL A 73 -60.56 94.04 38.61
C VAL A 73 -61.39 92.76 38.66
N ILE A 74 -62.64 92.86 38.21
CA ILE A 74 -63.44 91.70 37.85
C ILE A 74 -62.65 90.92 36.78
N PHE A 75 -62.22 89.69 37.09
CA PHE A 75 -61.59 88.79 36.12
C PHE A 75 -62.55 88.56 34.95
N THR A 76 -62.34 89.26 33.83
CA THR A 76 -63.09 89.01 32.60
C THR A 76 -62.34 87.96 31.78
N LYS A 77 -63.00 86.84 31.49
CA LYS A 77 -62.46 85.74 30.66
C LYS A 77 -62.40 86.06 29.16
N GLU A 78 -62.74 87.28 28.74
CA GLU A 78 -63.04 87.64 27.34
C GLU A 78 -61.83 87.70 26.39
N GLY A 79 -60.62 87.35 26.83
CA GLY A 79 -59.42 87.19 25.99
C GLY A 79 -58.46 86.11 26.49
N GLU A 80 -58.88 85.27 27.45
CA GLU A 80 -58.11 84.07 27.84
C GLU A 80 -58.19 83.02 26.73
N ILE A 81 -57.16 82.18 26.60
CA ILE A 81 -57.14 81.09 25.62
C ILE A 81 -57.76 79.84 26.24
N CYS A 82 -58.87 79.38 25.67
CA CYS A 82 -59.62 78.25 26.18
C CYS A 82 -59.26 76.91 25.52
N GLY A 83 -58.59 76.95 24.37
CA GLY A 83 -58.15 75.71 23.73
C GLY A 83 -57.35 75.92 22.47
N PHE A 84 -56.51 74.93 22.17
CA PHE A 84 -55.92 74.73 20.86
C PHE A 84 -56.63 73.54 20.19
N ARG A 85 -57.00 73.67 18.92
CA ARG A 85 -57.58 72.55 18.15
C ARG A 85 -56.68 72.19 16.99
N ILE A 86 -56.31 70.92 16.95
CA ILE A 86 -55.59 70.30 15.84
C ILE A 86 -56.61 69.86 14.77
N HIS A 87 -56.30 70.16 13.52
CA HIS A 87 -57.05 69.78 12.33
C HIS A 87 -56.16 68.89 11.44
N GLY A 88 -56.63 67.68 11.21
CA GLY A 88 -56.02 66.64 10.38
C GLY A 88 -56.75 65.33 10.64
N GLN A 89 -56.72 64.40 9.67
CA GLN A 89 -57.25 63.04 9.89
C GLN A 89 -56.22 62.22 10.67
N ASN A 90 -56.66 61.48 11.68
CA ASN A 90 -55.84 60.54 12.47
C ASN A 90 -54.51 61.12 13.00
N VAL A 91 -54.52 62.38 13.46
CA VAL A 91 -53.32 62.98 14.04
C VAL A 91 -53.11 62.44 15.47
N PRO A 92 -51.97 61.78 15.77
CA PRO A 92 -51.69 61.15 17.06
C PRO A 92 -51.27 62.18 18.13
N PHE A 93 -51.61 63.46 17.93
CA PHE A 93 -51.25 64.54 18.83
C PHE A 93 -52.49 65.27 19.36
N GLU A 94 -52.40 65.75 20.59
CA GLU A 94 -53.32 66.70 21.20
C GLU A 94 -52.59 67.97 21.61
N ALA A 95 -53.33 69.08 21.70
CA ALA A 95 -52.77 70.36 22.12
C ALA A 95 -53.46 70.81 23.41
N VAL A 96 -52.68 70.98 24.47
CA VAL A 96 -53.16 71.28 25.82
C VAL A 96 -52.77 72.71 26.19
N VAL A 97 -53.69 73.47 26.78
CA VAL A 97 -53.40 74.80 27.31
C VAL A 97 -52.75 74.64 28.69
N LEU A 98 -51.55 75.19 28.85
CA LEU A 98 -50.83 75.19 30.14
C LEU A 98 -51.29 76.33 31.03
N ASP A 99 -51.40 77.54 30.46
CA ASP A 99 -51.89 78.71 31.17
C ASP A 99 -52.81 79.54 30.27
N LYS A 100 -54.08 79.61 30.66
CA LYS A 100 -55.15 80.31 29.91
C LYS A 100 -54.92 81.82 29.85
N SER A 101 -54.20 82.38 30.82
CA SER A 101 -53.96 83.81 30.95
C SER A 101 -52.74 84.30 30.17
N THR A 102 -51.71 83.45 30.01
CA THR A 102 -50.54 83.74 29.15
C THR A 102 -50.76 83.26 27.71
N GLY A 103 -51.68 82.32 27.51
CA GLY A 103 -51.93 81.69 26.23
C GLY A 103 -50.88 80.62 25.87
N GLU A 104 -50.10 80.16 26.84
CA GLU A 104 -49.10 79.11 26.66
C GLU A 104 -49.76 77.74 26.50
N GLY A 105 -49.34 77.00 25.48
CA GLY A 105 -49.78 75.65 25.20
C GLY A 105 -48.63 74.68 24.95
N VAL A 106 -48.94 73.39 24.97
CA VAL A 106 -48.00 72.31 24.63
C VAL A 106 -48.71 71.31 23.73
N ILE A 107 -47.98 70.73 22.79
CA ILE A 107 -48.47 69.59 22.01
C ILE A 107 -47.96 68.31 22.68
N ARG A 108 -48.86 67.34 22.87
CA ARG A 108 -48.55 66.03 23.42
C ARG A 108 -48.98 64.91 22.49
N ALA A 109 -48.25 63.80 22.48
CA ALA A 109 -48.67 62.57 21.81
C ALA A 109 -49.84 61.92 22.57
N LYS A 110 -50.83 61.40 21.84
CA LYS A 110 -52.00 60.69 22.41
C LYS A 110 -51.70 59.24 22.71
N ASP A 111 -50.90 58.64 21.83
CA ASP A 111 -50.48 57.25 21.84
C ASP A 111 -48.96 57.22 21.72
N LYS A 112 -48.35 56.06 22.00
CA LYS A 112 -46.91 55.87 21.76
C LYS A 112 -46.59 56.11 20.29
N LEU A 113 -45.55 56.88 20.04
CA LEU A 113 -45.05 57.13 18.69
C LEU A 113 -44.08 56.02 18.31
N ASP A 114 -44.01 55.74 17.01
CA ASP A 114 -43.19 54.69 16.40
C ASP A 114 -42.66 55.28 15.09
N CYS A 115 -41.35 55.48 15.02
CA CYS A 115 -40.59 56.10 13.95
C CYS A 115 -40.41 55.13 12.79
N GLU A 116 -40.26 53.83 13.07
CA GLU A 116 -40.24 52.78 12.05
C GLU A 116 -41.53 52.79 11.24
N LEU A 117 -42.66 53.08 11.89
CA LEU A 117 -43.93 53.26 11.23
C LEU A 117 -44.07 54.63 10.54
N GLN A 118 -43.80 55.73 11.26
CA GLN A 118 -43.94 57.08 10.71
C GLN A 118 -43.01 58.12 11.39
N LYS A 119 -41.89 58.43 10.72
CA LYS A 119 -40.90 59.42 11.17
C LYS A 119 -41.35 60.88 11.18
N GLU A 120 -42.31 61.27 10.33
CA GLU A 120 -42.73 62.67 10.19
C GLU A 120 -44.25 62.82 10.20
N HIS A 121 -44.72 63.79 10.99
CA HIS A 121 -46.13 64.15 11.06
C HIS A 121 -46.33 65.63 10.70
N THR A 122 -47.32 65.90 9.85
CA THR A 122 -47.70 67.27 9.48
C THR A 122 -49.19 67.47 9.67
N PHE A 123 -49.58 68.50 10.43
CA PHE A 123 -50.97 68.85 10.68
C PHE A 123 -51.14 70.36 10.87
N THR A 124 -52.39 70.82 11.02
CA THR A 124 -52.66 72.25 11.26
C THR A 124 -53.27 72.49 12.63
N ILE A 125 -52.92 73.58 13.31
CA ILE A 125 -53.40 73.95 14.64
C ILE A 125 -54.06 75.33 14.62
N GLN A 126 -55.01 75.57 15.52
CA GLN A 126 -55.73 76.82 15.64
C GLN A 126 -56.09 77.11 17.11
N ALA A 127 -55.84 78.32 17.59
CA ALA A 127 -56.17 78.76 18.95
C ALA A 127 -57.59 79.34 19.04
N TYR A 128 -58.22 79.17 20.20
CA TYR A 128 -59.59 79.59 20.52
C TYR A 128 -59.60 80.37 21.84
N ASP A 129 -60.22 81.54 21.83
CA ASP A 129 -60.42 82.35 23.04
C ASP A 129 -61.57 81.81 23.93
N CYS A 130 -61.74 82.39 25.11
CA CYS A 130 -62.75 82.01 26.11
C CYS A 130 -64.06 82.85 26.05
N GLY A 131 -64.37 83.54 24.95
CA GLY A 131 -65.50 84.47 24.88
C GLY A 131 -66.88 83.83 25.11
N GLU A 132 -67.52 84.12 26.24
CA GLU A 132 -68.87 83.64 26.61
C GLU A 132 -69.92 84.73 26.34
N GLY A 133 -70.58 84.67 25.18
CA GLY A 133 -71.80 85.46 24.93
C GLY A 133 -73.01 84.84 25.64
N PRO A 134 -74.15 85.54 25.79
CA PRO A 134 -75.35 85.03 26.47
C PRO A 134 -75.91 83.72 25.89
N ASP A 135 -75.54 83.34 24.66
CA ASP A 135 -75.90 82.08 23.99
C ASP A 135 -74.68 81.14 23.72
N GLY A 136 -73.51 81.40 24.31
CA GLY A 136 -72.29 80.59 24.11
C GLY A 136 -71.58 80.75 22.76
N ALA A 137 -71.93 81.77 21.95
CA ALA A 137 -71.51 81.89 20.54
C ALA A 137 -70.45 82.98 20.21
N ASN A 138 -69.81 83.61 21.20
CA ASN A 138 -68.82 84.70 20.97
C ASN A 138 -67.35 84.27 20.98
N MET A 139 -67.05 82.98 20.84
CA MET A 139 -65.69 82.46 20.76
C MET A 139 -65.05 82.74 19.39
N LYS A 140 -63.90 83.42 19.34
CA LYS A 140 -63.15 83.63 18.08
C LYS A 140 -61.97 82.68 17.96
N LYS A 141 -61.48 82.56 16.73
CA LYS A 141 -60.45 81.60 16.31
C LYS A 141 -59.30 82.32 15.62
N SER A 142 -58.07 81.86 15.84
CA SER A 142 -56.88 82.35 15.13
C SER A 142 -56.89 81.94 13.65
N HIS A 143 -55.88 82.34 12.88
CA HIS A 143 -55.59 81.66 11.62
C HIS A 143 -55.06 80.23 11.87
N LYS A 144 -55.05 79.38 10.85
CA LYS A 144 -54.47 78.04 10.94
C LYS A 144 -52.95 78.13 10.77
N ALA A 145 -52.22 77.47 11.66
CA ALA A 145 -50.78 77.31 11.57
C ALA A 145 -50.42 75.87 11.19
N THR A 146 -49.36 75.66 10.43
CA THR A 146 -48.87 74.31 10.10
C THR A 146 -47.85 73.86 11.16
N VAL A 147 -47.96 72.63 11.62
CA VAL A 147 -47.01 72.01 12.56
C VAL A 147 -46.34 70.84 11.85
N HIS A 148 -45.02 70.87 11.79
CA HIS A 148 -44.19 69.75 11.34
C HIS A 148 -43.51 69.14 12.56
N ILE A 149 -43.77 67.87 12.83
CA ILE A 149 -43.16 67.12 13.92
C ILE A 149 -42.28 66.03 13.35
N GLN A 150 -41.00 66.04 13.74
CA GLN A 150 -40.07 64.97 13.50
C GLN A 150 -40.00 64.07 14.73
N VAL A 151 -40.15 62.77 14.50
CA VAL A 151 -39.96 61.75 15.53
C VAL A 151 -38.48 61.39 15.58
N ASN A 152 -37.87 61.55 16.74
CA ASN A 152 -36.51 61.11 17.02
C ASN A 152 -36.54 59.67 17.48
N ASP A 153 -35.81 58.86 16.73
CA ASP A 153 -35.58 57.44 16.94
C ASP A 153 -34.91 57.13 18.29
N VAL A 154 -35.19 55.95 18.81
CA VAL A 154 -34.51 55.30 19.94
C VAL A 154 -34.01 53.95 19.47
N ASN A 155 -32.75 53.63 19.73
CA ASN A 155 -32.12 52.38 19.31
C ASN A 155 -32.73 51.16 20.04
N GLU A 156 -33.72 50.54 19.42
CA GLU A 156 -34.57 49.50 20.01
C GLU A 156 -34.44 48.18 19.26
N TYR A 157 -34.08 48.25 17.98
CA TYR A 157 -33.72 47.08 17.20
C TYR A 157 -32.22 46.77 17.37
N SER A 158 -31.87 45.56 16.97
CA SER A 158 -30.49 45.09 17.03
C SER A 158 -30.17 44.44 15.70
N PRO A 159 -28.91 44.50 15.24
CA PRO A 159 -28.55 43.96 13.95
C PRO A 159 -28.95 42.49 13.80
N VAL A 160 -29.43 42.13 12.61
CA VAL A 160 -29.77 40.75 12.23
C VAL A 160 -28.98 40.39 10.98
N PHE A 161 -28.26 39.27 11.01
CA PHE A 161 -27.56 38.75 9.85
C PHE A 161 -28.55 38.31 8.76
N LYS A 162 -28.21 38.56 7.49
CA LYS A 162 -29.03 38.15 6.34
C LYS A 162 -29.14 36.63 6.20
N GLU A 163 -28.05 35.92 6.52
CA GLU A 163 -27.98 34.46 6.46
C GLU A 163 -27.76 33.89 7.85
N LYS A 164 -28.34 32.70 8.12
CA LYS A 164 -28.14 31.98 9.38
C LYS A 164 -26.75 31.35 9.51
N SER A 165 -26.08 31.10 8.39
CA SER A 165 -24.70 30.61 8.37
C SER A 165 -24.01 30.90 7.04
N TYR A 166 -22.72 31.19 7.06
CA TYR A 166 -21.90 31.39 5.86
C TYR A 166 -20.92 30.22 5.69
N LYS A 167 -20.60 29.86 4.45
CA LYS A 167 -19.66 28.77 4.14
C LYS A 167 -18.70 29.18 3.02
N ALA A 168 -17.42 28.86 3.18
CA ALA A 168 -16.42 29.00 2.12
C ALA A 168 -15.41 27.87 2.15
N THR A 169 -14.66 27.72 1.07
CA THR A 169 -13.56 26.76 0.96
C THR A 169 -12.31 27.46 0.47
N VAL A 170 -11.17 27.19 1.10
CA VAL A 170 -9.87 27.82 0.82
C VAL A 170 -8.79 26.74 0.68
N ILE A 171 -7.75 27.01 -0.11
CA ILE A 171 -6.60 26.12 -0.26
C ILE A 171 -5.59 26.47 0.84
N GLU A 172 -5.01 25.46 1.48
CA GLU A 172 -3.96 25.66 2.48
C GLU A 172 -2.75 26.43 1.91
N GLY A 173 -1.90 26.98 2.77
CA GLY A 173 -0.68 27.67 2.37
C GLY A 173 -0.87 29.04 1.70
N LYS A 174 -2.11 29.43 1.36
CA LYS A 174 -2.44 30.73 0.76
C LYS A 174 -3.01 31.72 1.79
N LYS A 175 -2.69 33.01 1.60
CA LYS A 175 -3.35 34.14 2.28
C LYS A 175 -4.35 34.76 1.33
N TYR A 176 -5.60 34.82 1.76
CA TYR A 176 -6.72 35.40 1.03
C TYR A 176 -7.05 36.76 1.66
N ASP A 177 -7.09 37.80 0.84
CA ASP A 177 -7.54 39.13 1.29
C ASP A 177 -9.05 39.21 1.47
N ASN A 178 -9.80 38.30 0.83
CA ASN A 178 -11.24 38.13 0.99
C ASN A 178 -11.62 36.66 0.77
N ILE A 179 -12.10 35.99 1.82
CA ILE A 179 -12.61 34.62 1.78
C ILE A 179 -14.11 34.63 1.51
N LEU A 180 -14.84 35.44 2.28
CA LEU A 180 -16.27 35.67 2.16
C LEU A 180 -16.67 36.96 2.88
N LYS A 181 -17.88 37.44 2.62
CA LYS A 181 -18.45 38.63 3.27
C LYS A 181 -19.70 38.27 4.06
N VAL A 182 -19.74 38.63 5.34
CA VAL A 182 -20.93 38.57 6.18
C VAL A 182 -21.71 39.88 6.09
N GLU A 183 -23.04 39.83 6.18
CA GLU A 183 -23.87 41.03 6.09
C GLU A 183 -24.99 41.00 7.13
N ALA A 184 -25.09 42.08 7.93
CA ALA A 184 -26.18 42.33 8.87
C ALA A 184 -27.00 43.57 8.46
N VAL A 185 -28.24 43.62 8.92
CA VAL A 185 -29.19 44.72 8.71
C VAL A 185 -29.87 45.07 10.04
N ASP A 186 -30.14 46.34 10.26
CA ASP A 186 -30.87 46.83 11.43
C ASP A 186 -32.16 47.55 10.97
N ALA A 187 -33.21 47.46 11.79
CA ALA A 187 -34.56 47.90 11.46
C ALA A 187 -34.91 49.30 12.01
N ASP A 188 -34.08 49.92 12.85
CA ASP A 188 -34.33 51.27 13.37
C ASP A 188 -34.53 52.30 12.23
N CYS A 189 -35.35 53.32 12.43
CA CYS A 189 -35.71 54.28 11.38
C CYS A 189 -34.58 55.28 11.04
N SER A 190 -33.68 55.57 11.99
CA SER A 190 -32.64 56.59 11.84
C SER A 190 -31.41 56.02 11.19
N PHE A 191 -30.72 56.85 10.41
CA PHE A 191 -29.42 56.48 9.84
C PHE A 191 -28.36 56.19 10.91
N GLN A 192 -28.52 56.75 12.12
CA GLN A 192 -27.56 56.57 13.20
C GLN A 192 -27.67 55.19 13.86
N TYR A 193 -28.86 54.61 13.95
CA TYR A 193 -29.07 53.31 14.59
C TYR A 193 -29.23 52.18 13.55
N SER A 194 -29.79 52.45 12.36
CA SER A 194 -29.90 51.43 11.30
C SER A 194 -28.57 50.99 10.65
N GLN A 195 -27.50 51.75 10.82
CA GLN A 195 -26.23 51.49 10.13
C GLN A 195 -25.35 50.52 10.93
N ILE A 196 -24.85 49.48 10.27
CA ILE A 196 -23.82 48.59 10.84
C ILE A 196 -22.46 49.28 10.80
N CYS A 197 -21.84 49.45 11.97
CA CYS A 197 -20.58 50.16 12.14
C CYS A 197 -19.36 49.24 12.23
N SER A 198 -19.54 48.03 12.78
CA SER A 198 -18.44 47.07 12.92
C SER A 198 -18.91 45.63 12.98
N TYR A 199 -18.04 44.74 12.51
CA TYR A 199 -18.15 43.29 12.71
C TYR A 199 -17.00 42.84 13.61
N GLU A 200 -17.22 41.77 14.36
CA GLU A 200 -16.23 41.20 15.27
C GLU A 200 -16.31 39.66 15.22
N ILE A 201 -15.16 39.01 15.13
CA ILE A 201 -15.06 37.56 15.30
C ILE A 201 -14.98 37.30 16.81
N VAL A 202 -16.03 36.67 17.35
CA VAL A 202 -16.18 36.37 18.79
C VAL A 202 -15.32 35.16 19.18
N THR A 203 -15.08 34.24 18.26
CA THR A 203 -14.24 33.06 18.50
C THR A 203 -12.80 33.50 18.78
N PRO A 204 -12.23 33.22 19.97
CA PRO A 204 -10.85 33.59 20.29
C PRO A 204 -9.85 32.69 19.57
N ASP A 205 -8.60 33.15 19.47
CA ASP A 205 -7.44 32.37 19.00
C ASP A 205 -7.58 31.73 17.60
N VAL A 206 -8.36 32.37 16.72
CA VAL A 206 -8.52 31.93 15.34
C VAL A 206 -7.64 32.74 14.38
N PRO A 207 -7.07 32.13 13.32
CA PRO A 207 -6.20 32.80 12.36
C PRO A 207 -6.99 33.63 11.32
N PHE A 208 -8.02 34.35 11.76
CA PHE A 208 -8.91 35.14 10.91
C PHE A 208 -9.14 36.53 11.48
N SER A 209 -9.47 37.45 10.58
CA SER A 209 -9.92 38.81 10.94
C SER A 209 -11.08 39.20 10.03
N VAL A 210 -11.98 40.03 10.56
CA VAL A 210 -13.11 40.61 9.81
C VAL A 210 -12.91 42.12 9.73
N ASP A 211 -13.19 42.72 8.58
CA ASP A 211 -13.18 44.16 8.42
C ASP A 211 -14.54 44.80 8.73
N LYS A 212 -14.59 46.14 8.73
CA LYS A 212 -15.82 46.91 8.96
C LYS A 212 -16.91 46.68 7.91
N ASP A 213 -16.55 46.20 6.73
CA ASP A 213 -17.45 45.93 5.62
C ASP A 213 -17.96 44.47 5.65
N GLY A 214 -17.49 43.67 6.62
CA GLY A 214 -17.87 42.28 6.82
C GLY A 214 -17.02 41.27 6.06
N ASN A 215 -15.93 41.67 5.40
CA ASN A 215 -15.06 40.73 4.70
C ASN A 215 -14.15 39.99 5.69
N ILE A 216 -14.18 38.67 5.63
CA ILE A 216 -13.34 37.79 6.43
C ILE A 216 -12.10 37.40 5.62
N LYS A 217 -10.93 37.49 6.26
CA LYS A 217 -9.62 37.13 5.69
C LYS A 217 -8.80 36.33 6.70
N ASN A 218 -7.84 35.53 6.23
CA ASN A 218 -6.91 34.82 7.11
C ASN A 218 -5.66 35.65 7.42
N THR A 219 -5.22 35.63 8.68
CA THR A 219 -4.06 36.40 9.18
C THR A 219 -2.73 35.67 8.96
N GLU A 220 -2.78 34.34 8.85
CA GLU A 220 -1.65 33.46 8.59
C GLU A 220 -1.99 32.36 7.56
N LYS A 221 -0.98 31.66 7.06
CA LYS A 221 -1.18 30.55 6.10
C LYS A 221 -1.82 29.37 6.82
N LEU A 222 -3.00 28.96 6.34
CA LEU A 222 -3.73 27.82 6.91
C LEU A 222 -3.04 26.50 6.56
N ASN A 223 -3.20 25.47 7.40
CA ASN A 223 -2.60 24.15 7.23
C ASN A 223 -3.68 23.07 7.39
N TYR A 224 -3.89 22.28 6.34
CA TYR A 224 -4.95 21.26 6.29
C TYR A 224 -4.74 20.12 7.29
N SER A 225 -3.48 19.73 7.53
CA SER A 225 -3.14 18.65 8.47
C SER A 225 -3.36 19.03 9.93
N LYS A 226 -3.33 20.32 10.25
CA LYS A 226 -3.61 20.82 11.61
C LYS A 226 -5.09 20.98 11.87
N GLU A 227 -5.80 21.64 10.96
CA GLU A 227 -7.24 21.90 11.09
C GLU A 227 -7.89 21.84 9.71
N ARG A 228 -8.94 21.03 9.56
CA ARG A 228 -9.63 20.82 8.27
C ARG A 228 -10.78 21.79 8.09
N MET A 229 -11.33 22.31 9.19
CA MET A 229 -12.45 23.25 9.18
C MET A 229 -12.37 24.23 10.34
N TYR A 230 -12.47 25.52 10.05
CA TYR A 230 -12.70 26.53 11.09
C TYR A 230 -14.18 26.86 11.21
N LYS A 231 -14.66 26.90 12.45
CA LYS A 231 -16.00 27.38 12.82
C LYS A 231 -15.83 28.71 13.55
N LEU A 232 -16.17 29.81 12.89
CA LEU A 232 -16.09 31.15 13.44
C LEU A 232 -17.50 31.62 13.84
N THR A 233 -17.60 32.24 15.00
CA THR A 233 -18.78 32.94 15.47
C THR A 233 -18.54 34.43 15.25
N VAL A 234 -19.41 35.08 14.48
CA VAL A 234 -19.24 36.49 14.10
C VAL A 234 -20.45 37.29 14.59
N THR A 235 -20.20 38.42 15.23
CA THR A 235 -21.22 39.39 15.65
C THR A 235 -21.11 40.68 14.83
N ALA A 236 -22.20 41.43 14.77
CA ALA A 236 -22.25 42.78 14.22
C ALA A 236 -22.64 43.77 15.32
N TYR A 237 -22.26 45.03 15.15
CA TYR A 237 -22.71 46.14 15.98
C TYR A 237 -23.20 47.26 15.08
N ASP A 238 -24.36 47.79 15.41
CA ASP A 238 -24.84 49.02 14.84
C ASP A 238 -23.97 50.22 15.31
N CYS A 239 -24.24 51.40 14.76
CA CYS A 239 -23.53 52.61 15.16
C CYS A 239 -23.99 53.16 16.52
N GLY A 240 -25.11 52.68 17.08
CA GLY A 240 -25.55 52.91 18.46
C GLY A 240 -24.93 51.99 19.50
N LYS A 241 -24.13 50.99 19.09
CA LYS A 241 -23.44 49.96 19.91
C LYS A 241 -24.33 48.84 20.46
N ASN A 242 -25.55 48.69 19.95
CA ASN A 242 -26.33 47.47 20.10
C ASN A 242 -25.66 46.33 19.34
N ARG A 243 -25.50 45.22 20.04
CA ARG A 243 -24.94 43.99 19.52
C ARG A 243 -26.00 43.25 18.71
N ALA A 244 -25.60 42.54 17.66
CA ALA A 244 -26.48 41.67 16.91
C ALA A 244 -27.29 40.76 17.85
N SER A 245 -28.58 40.58 17.50
CA SER A 245 -29.52 39.78 18.28
C SER A 245 -29.08 38.32 18.41
N GLU A 246 -28.48 37.78 17.35
CA GLU A 246 -27.84 36.46 17.32
C GLU A 246 -26.51 36.54 16.56
N ASP A 247 -25.53 35.78 17.01
CA ASP A 247 -24.27 35.61 16.29
C ASP A 247 -24.44 34.66 15.12
N VAL A 248 -23.71 34.91 14.04
CA VAL A 248 -23.72 34.04 12.86
C VAL A 248 -22.55 33.05 12.86
N LEU A 249 -22.83 31.81 12.47
CA LEU A 249 -21.82 30.78 12.27
C LEU A 249 -21.23 30.84 10.87
N VAL A 250 -19.91 30.93 10.77
CA VAL A 250 -19.15 30.90 9.53
C VAL A 250 -18.28 29.64 9.50
N LYS A 251 -18.42 28.81 8.46
CA LYS A 251 -17.63 27.59 8.28
C LYS A 251 -16.65 27.76 7.12
N ILE A 252 -15.36 27.65 7.40
CA ILE A 252 -14.30 27.74 6.40
C ILE A 252 -13.65 26.36 6.30
N ASN A 253 -13.90 25.66 5.19
CA ASN A 253 -13.27 24.38 4.90
C ASN A 253 -11.91 24.61 4.25
N ILE A 254 -10.90 23.85 4.67
CA ILE A 254 -9.57 23.90 4.08
C ILE A 254 -9.42 22.71 3.14
N LYS A 255 -8.86 22.95 1.95
CA LYS A 255 -8.41 21.92 1.03
C LYS A 255 -6.88 21.85 1.06
N PRO A 256 -6.30 20.64 0.99
CA PRO A 256 -4.85 20.50 0.84
C PRO A 256 -4.39 21.14 -0.48
N THR A 257 -3.12 21.53 -0.52
CA THR A 257 -2.49 21.97 -1.78
C THR A 257 -2.27 20.75 -2.64
N CYS A 258 -2.73 20.78 -3.89
CA CYS A 258 -2.41 19.71 -4.84
C CYS A 258 -0.89 19.60 -4.99
N LYS A 259 -0.36 18.39 -4.79
CA LYS A 259 1.05 18.07 -5.00
C LYS A 259 1.14 16.94 -6.02
N PRO A 260 1.89 17.12 -7.12
CA PRO A 260 2.05 16.07 -8.11
C PRO A 260 2.65 14.81 -7.50
N SER A 261 1.96 13.69 -7.64
CA SER A 261 2.33 12.42 -7.02
C SER A 261 1.50 11.26 -7.56
N TRP A 262 2.02 10.04 -7.42
CA TRP A 262 1.25 8.83 -7.63
C TRP A 262 0.22 8.65 -6.51
N GLN A 263 -1.02 8.40 -6.90
CA GLN A 263 -2.15 8.13 -6.02
C GLN A 263 -2.65 6.71 -6.25
N GLY A 264 -3.29 6.10 -5.25
CA GLY A 264 -3.77 4.72 -5.36
C GLY A 264 -2.68 3.64 -5.35
N PHE A 265 -1.46 3.99 -4.91
CA PHE A 265 -0.36 3.05 -4.70
C PHE A 265 -0.42 2.41 -3.31
N ASN A 266 -0.50 1.07 -3.25
CA ASN A 266 -0.38 0.34 -2.00
C ASN A 266 1.10 0.03 -1.71
N LYS A 267 1.63 0.55 -0.61
CA LYS A 267 3.04 0.37 -0.23
C LYS A 267 3.38 -1.05 0.22
N ARG A 268 2.40 -1.82 0.71
CA ARG A 268 2.57 -3.21 1.13
C ARG A 268 1.68 -4.08 0.27
N ILE A 269 2.31 -4.91 -0.55
CA ILE A 269 1.64 -5.85 -1.44
C ILE A 269 2.00 -7.25 -0.96
N GLU A 270 1.03 -8.12 -0.75
CA GLU A 270 1.28 -9.49 -0.31
C GLU A 270 1.18 -10.42 -1.51
N TYR A 271 2.19 -11.27 -1.67
CA TYR A 271 2.25 -12.26 -2.73
C TYR A 271 2.14 -13.65 -2.13
N GLU A 272 1.03 -14.32 -2.43
CA GLU A 272 0.81 -15.71 -2.06
C GLU A 272 1.42 -16.64 -3.13
N PRO A 273 2.31 -17.57 -2.75
CA PRO A 273 2.91 -18.53 -3.68
C PRO A 273 1.88 -19.33 -4.48
N GLY A 274 2.11 -19.49 -5.79
CA GLY A 274 1.22 -20.26 -6.67
C GLY A 274 0.08 -19.47 -7.31
N THR A 275 -0.10 -18.19 -6.96
CA THR A 275 -1.11 -17.31 -7.57
C THR A 275 -0.75 -16.82 -8.99
N GLY A 276 0.51 -16.97 -9.41
CA GLY A 276 0.99 -16.55 -10.73
C GLY A 276 1.36 -15.07 -10.77
N SER A 277 0.85 -14.33 -11.77
CA SER A 277 1.11 -12.88 -11.90
C SER A 277 0.17 -12.08 -10.97
N LEU A 278 0.74 -11.24 -10.11
CA LEU A 278 0.02 -10.35 -9.20
C LEU A 278 0.13 -8.90 -9.66
N ALA A 279 -0.99 -8.24 -9.96
CA ALA A 279 -0.99 -6.82 -10.34
C ALA A 279 -0.47 -5.93 -9.20
N LEU A 280 0.56 -5.13 -9.46
CA LEU A 280 1.18 -4.27 -8.44
C LEU A 280 0.43 -2.95 -8.24
N PHE A 281 -0.14 -2.40 -9.32
CA PHE A 281 -0.64 -1.02 -9.34
C PHE A 281 -2.09 -0.88 -9.85
N PRO A 282 -3.05 -1.72 -9.43
CA PRO A 282 -4.37 -1.81 -10.08
C PRO A 282 -5.20 -0.52 -10.04
N SER A 283 -5.00 0.34 -9.03
CA SER A 283 -5.73 1.61 -8.84
C SER A 283 -4.86 2.85 -9.04
N MET A 284 -3.65 2.68 -9.60
CA MET A 284 -2.67 3.75 -9.60
C MET A 284 -2.95 4.79 -10.69
N HIS A 285 -2.83 6.06 -10.32
CA HIS A 285 -3.06 7.21 -11.19
C HIS A 285 -2.11 8.37 -10.82
N LEU A 286 -1.78 9.21 -11.79
CA LEU A 286 -0.84 10.31 -11.63
C LEU A 286 -1.60 11.63 -11.45
N GLU A 287 -1.52 12.23 -10.27
CA GLU A 287 -2.08 13.56 -10.02
C GLU A 287 -1.12 14.63 -10.56
N THR A 288 -1.61 15.49 -11.46
CA THR A 288 -0.77 16.48 -12.19
C THR A 288 -1.08 17.93 -11.84
N CYS A 289 -2.07 18.17 -10.98
CA CYS A 289 -2.46 19.51 -10.51
C CYS A 289 -2.81 20.51 -11.63
N GLU A 290 -3.43 20.00 -12.71
CA GLU A 290 -3.92 20.77 -13.87
C GLU A 290 -2.81 21.38 -14.77
N GLU A 291 -1.57 20.91 -14.65
CA GLU A 291 -0.46 21.31 -15.52
C GLU A 291 -0.46 20.54 -16.85
N PRO A 292 -0.22 21.19 -18.01
CA PRO A 292 -0.21 20.53 -19.31
C PRO A 292 1.09 19.74 -19.55
N ILE A 293 0.96 18.44 -19.74
CA ILE A 293 2.09 17.50 -19.91
C ILE A 293 2.34 17.20 -21.39
N THR A 294 3.60 17.03 -21.76
CA THR A 294 4.02 16.61 -23.13
C THR A 294 4.60 15.21 -23.18
N SER A 295 5.24 14.74 -22.10
CA SER A 295 5.79 13.38 -22.02
C SER A 295 5.98 12.95 -20.56
N ILE A 296 5.73 11.68 -20.30
CA ILE A 296 5.90 11.01 -19.02
C ILE A 296 6.87 9.85 -19.22
N GLN A 297 7.87 9.77 -18.35
CA GLN A 297 8.76 8.62 -18.27
C GLN A 297 8.79 8.14 -16.81
N ALA A 298 8.46 6.87 -16.59
CA ALA A 298 8.58 6.22 -15.28
C ALA A 298 9.46 4.99 -15.37
N THR A 299 10.24 4.75 -14.31
CA THR A 299 11.06 3.54 -14.15
C THR A 299 10.63 2.85 -12.86
N ILE A 300 10.27 1.58 -12.99
CA ILE A 300 9.90 0.69 -11.89
C ILE A 300 11.07 -0.24 -11.66
N GLU A 301 11.59 -0.27 -10.44
CA GLU A 301 12.72 -1.11 -10.03
C GLU A 301 12.27 -2.02 -8.90
N LEU A 302 12.54 -3.31 -9.05
CA LEU A 302 12.37 -4.36 -8.06
C LEU A 302 13.75 -4.71 -7.50
N GLU A 303 13.97 -4.43 -6.22
CA GLU A 303 15.21 -4.81 -5.54
C GLU A 303 15.16 -6.29 -5.16
N THR A 304 16.01 -7.05 -5.82
CA THR A 304 16.16 -8.50 -5.67
C THR A 304 17.58 -8.89 -5.22
N SER A 305 18.42 -7.90 -4.92
CA SER A 305 19.85 -8.05 -4.61
C SER A 305 20.12 -8.81 -3.31
N HIS A 306 19.15 -8.84 -2.38
CA HIS A 306 19.21 -9.60 -1.14
C HIS A 306 18.87 -11.08 -1.30
N ILE A 307 18.43 -11.53 -2.49
CA ILE A 307 18.21 -12.96 -2.80
C ILE A 307 19.26 -13.42 -3.81
N GLY A 308 20.29 -14.11 -3.32
CA GLY A 308 21.23 -14.88 -4.14
C GLY A 308 21.89 -14.10 -5.28
N LYS A 309 21.76 -14.61 -6.51
CA LYS A 309 22.40 -14.10 -7.75
C LYS A 309 21.59 -12.97 -8.42
N GLY A 310 20.96 -12.10 -7.64
CA GLY A 310 20.19 -10.95 -8.13
C GLY A 310 18.73 -11.23 -8.47
N CYS A 311 18.21 -12.42 -8.18
CA CYS A 311 16.78 -12.74 -8.14
C CYS A 311 16.55 -14.19 -7.65
N ASP A 312 15.30 -14.52 -7.32
CA ASP A 312 14.89 -15.87 -6.93
C ASP A 312 14.83 -16.81 -8.16
N ARG A 313 15.98 -17.37 -8.56
CA ARG A 313 16.13 -18.18 -9.79
C ARG A 313 15.98 -19.68 -9.55
N ASP A 314 16.68 -20.22 -8.56
CA ASP A 314 16.88 -21.67 -8.44
C ASP A 314 16.43 -22.23 -7.10
N THR A 315 15.76 -23.38 -7.18
CA THR A 315 15.39 -24.20 -6.02
C THR A 315 16.32 -25.41 -5.88
N TYR A 316 17.13 -25.69 -6.90
CA TYR A 316 18.01 -26.85 -7.01
C TYR A 316 19.46 -26.40 -7.20
N SER A 317 20.41 -27.24 -6.79
CA SER A 317 21.83 -26.99 -7.06
C SER A 317 22.13 -26.83 -8.55
N GLU A 318 23.17 -26.06 -8.89
CA GLU A 318 23.60 -25.80 -10.27
C GLU A 318 23.78 -27.08 -11.12
N LYS A 319 24.42 -28.12 -10.57
CA LYS A 319 24.55 -29.43 -11.25
C LYS A 319 23.18 -30.01 -11.62
N SER A 320 22.20 -29.88 -10.74
CA SER A 320 20.84 -30.39 -10.93
C SER A 320 20.03 -29.54 -11.90
N LEU A 321 20.16 -28.22 -11.82
CA LEU A 321 19.52 -27.28 -12.73
C LEU A 321 20.00 -27.51 -14.18
N HIS A 322 21.30 -27.71 -14.38
CA HIS A 322 21.85 -28.09 -15.68
C HIS A 322 21.22 -29.38 -16.22
N LYS A 323 21.01 -30.39 -15.37
CA LYS A 323 20.32 -31.62 -15.76
C LYS A 323 18.85 -31.35 -16.16
N LEU A 324 18.12 -30.56 -15.38
CA LEU A 324 16.72 -30.18 -15.65
C LEU A 324 16.56 -29.36 -16.94
N CYS A 325 17.50 -28.44 -17.22
CA CYS A 325 17.53 -27.66 -18.45
C CYS A 325 17.96 -28.47 -19.69
N GLY A 326 18.30 -29.76 -19.54
CA GLY A 326 18.67 -30.65 -20.66
C GLY A 326 20.17 -30.66 -20.98
N ALA A 327 21.02 -30.13 -20.10
CA ALA A 327 22.47 -30.20 -20.18
C ALA A 327 23.04 -31.52 -19.60
N SER A 328 22.33 -32.65 -19.74
CA SER A 328 22.76 -33.93 -19.20
C SER A 328 23.95 -34.55 -19.96
N GLY A 329 24.92 -35.08 -19.22
CA GLY A 329 26.08 -35.85 -19.71
C GLY A 329 27.43 -35.10 -19.68
N ASN A 330 28.44 -35.74 -19.06
CA ASN A 330 29.86 -35.31 -18.97
C ASN A 330 30.12 -33.89 -18.44
N THR A 331 29.23 -33.39 -17.57
CA THR A 331 29.43 -32.13 -16.85
C THR A 331 30.14 -32.40 -15.53
N VAL A 332 31.24 -31.68 -15.30
CA VAL A 332 32.01 -31.74 -14.05
C VAL A 332 31.87 -30.41 -13.34
N GLU A 333 31.41 -30.47 -12.09
CA GLU A 333 31.36 -29.33 -11.19
C GLU A 333 32.71 -29.18 -10.49
N LEU A 334 33.32 -28.00 -10.63
CA LEU A 334 34.66 -27.75 -10.08
C LEU A 334 34.64 -27.09 -8.70
N LEU A 335 33.50 -26.46 -8.36
CA LEU A 335 33.22 -25.87 -7.06
C LEU A 335 32.00 -26.56 -6.41
N PRO A 336 32.04 -27.88 -6.17
CA PRO A 336 30.94 -28.60 -5.54
C PRO A 336 30.88 -28.33 -4.02
N THR A 337 29.77 -28.74 -3.42
CA THR A 337 29.61 -28.63 -1.97
C THR A 337 30.67 -29.42 -1.19
N PRO A 338 31.32 -28.80 -0.19
CA PRO A 338 32.33 -29.45 0.63
C PRO A 338 31.84 -30.79 1.18
N SER A 339 32.54 -31.87 0.85
CA SER A 339 32.20 -33.23 1.26
C SER A 339 33.44 -34.12 1.34
N ASN A 340 33.30 -35.34 1.85
CA ASN A 340 34.39 -36.32 1.90
C ASN A 340 34.93 -36.68 0.49
N ILE A 341 34.10 -36.56 -0.54
CA ILE A 341 34.45 -36.82 -1.94
C ILE A 341 35.03 -35.55 -2.59
N ALA A 342 34.57 -34.37 -2.17
CA ALA A 342 35.03 -33.07 -2.65
C ALA A 342 35.79 -32.29 -1.56
N ASN A 343 36.93 -32.83 -1.13
CA ASN A 343 37.71 -32.24 -0.03
C ASN A 343 38.45 -30.94 -0.41
N TRP A 344 38.61 -30.63 -1.70
CA TRP A 344 39.38 -29.47 -2.17
C TRP A 344 38.62 -28.14 -2.04
N THR A 345 37.31 -28.16 -1.77
CA THR A 345 36.49 -26.96 -1.54
C THR A 345 36.29 -26.63 -0.06
N VAL A 346 36.65 -27.53 0.87
CA VAL A 346 36.45 -27.38 2.33
C VAL A 346 37.14 -26.13 2.92
N GLY A 347 38.24 -25.68 2.31
CA GLY A 347 39.01 -24.52 2.79
C GLY A 347 38.59 -23.17 2.21
N LEU A 348 37.56 -23.13 1.35
CA LEU A 348 37.07 -21.88 0.76
C LEU A 348 35.99 -21.24 1.63
N PRO A 349 35.99 -19.91 1.81
CA PRO A 349 34.87 -19.22 2.44
C PRO A 349 33.64 -19.33 1.56
N THR A 350 32.52 -19.67 2.18
CA THR A 350 31.22 -19.74 1.53
C THR A 350 30.29 -18.74 2.19
N ASP A 351 29.40 -18.14 1.41
CA ASP A 351 28.31 -17.36 1.99
C ASP A 351 27.38 -18.33 2.76
N ASN A 352 27.01 -17.97 3.99
CA ASN A 352 26.23 -18.83 4.89
C ASN A 352 24.71 -18.59 4.76
N GLY A 353 24.26 -17.80 3.79
CA GLY A 353 22.86 -17.41 3.65
C GLY A 353 22.25 -17.87 2.33
N HIS A 354 21.20 -18.69 2.44
CA HIS A 354 20.15 -18.96 1.45
C HIS A 354 20.21 -20.24 0.60
N ASP A 355 19.00 -20.66 0.25
CA ASP A 355 18.57 -21.95 -0.29
C ASP A 355 19.42 -22.47 -1.47
N SER A 356 19.88 -23.73 -1.32
CA SER A 356 20.39 -24.63 -2.36
C SER A 356 21.65 -24.26 -3.17
N ASP A 357 22.09 -22.99 -3.21
CA ASP A 357 23.18 -22.52 -4.07
C ASP A 357 24.43 -22.07 -3.30
N GLN A 358 25.55 -22.76 -3.53
CA GLN A 358 26.80 -22.45 -2.85
C GLN A 358 27.60 -21.37 -3.57
N VAL A 359 27.84 -20.26 -2.87
CA VAL A 359 28.66 -19.14 -3.33
C VAL A 359 30.01 -19.19 -2.66
N PHE A 360 31.10 -19.18 -3.45
CA PHE A 360 32.47 -19.17 -2.95
C PHE A 360 33.08 -17.78 -3.08
N GLU A 361 33.61 -17.26 -1.99
CA GLU A 361 34.28 -15.97 -1.94
C GLU A 361 35.79 -16.12 -2.17
N PHE A 362 36.35 -15.23 -2.99
CA PHE A 362 37.78 -15.13 -3.25
C PHE A 362 38.23 -13.71 -2.93
N ASN A 363 39.07 -13.58 -1.91
CA ASN A 363 39.56 -12.27 -1.43
C ASN A 363 40.85 -11.77 -2.14
N GLY A 364 41.28 -12.43 -3.22
CA GLY A 364 42.55 -12.14 -3.89
C GLY A 364 43.78 -12.82 -3.28
N THR A 365 43.60 -13.81 -2.39
CA THR A 365 44.69 -14.66 -1.87
C THR A 365 44.39 -16.16 -1.93
N GLN A 366 43.14 -16.52 -2.19
CA GLN A 366 42.66 -17.89 -2.19
C GLN A 366 42.73 -18.48 -3.59
N ALA A 367 43.19 -19.73 -3.69
CA ALA A 367 43.13 -20.52 -4.90
C ALA A 367 43.07 -22.00 -4.52
N ILE A 368 42.39 -22.79 -5.35
CA ILE A 368 42.28 -24.24 -5.15
C ILE A 368 42.95 -25.00 -6.29
N LYS A 369 43.47 -26.18 -5.97
CA LYS A 369 44.03 -27.13 -6.92
C LYS A 369 43.01 -28.24 -7.14
N ILE A 370 42.62 -28.48 -8.37
CA ILE A 370 41.69 -29.55 -8.71
C ILE A 370 42.45 -30.89 -8.75
N PRO A 371 41.94 -31.96 -8.10
CA PRO A 371 42.57 -33.27 -8.14
C PRO A 371 42.67 -33.84 -9.55
N GLU A 372 43.72 -34.62 -9.80
CA GLU A 372 43.91 -35.32 -11.07
C GLU A 372 42.79 -36.33 -11.32
N GLY A 373 42.33 -36.43 -12.57
CA GLY A 373 41.22 -37.32 -12.97
C GLY A 373 39.82 -36.73 -12.79
N THR A 374 39.67 -35.59 -12.12
CA THR A 374 38.36 -34.89 -11.96
C THR A 374 37.83 -34.40 -13.31
N VAL A 375 38.72 -33.86 -14.15
CA VAL A 375 38.39 -33.33 -15.47
C VAL A 375 39.16 -34.10 -16.54
N SER A 376 38.44 -34.79 -17.41
CA SER A 376 39.01 -35.49 -18.58
C SER A 376 38.96 -34.61 -19.83
N THR A 377 39.45 -33.37 -19.74
CA THR A 377 39.47 -32.47 -20.92
C THR A 377 40.70 -32.77 -21.78
N SER A 378 40.50 -33.54 -22.84
CA SER A 378 41.34 -33.44 -24.04
C SER A 378 40.86 -32.19 -24.80
N LEU A 379 41.71 -31.16 -24.93
CA LEU A 379 41.41 -29.89 -25.64
C LEU A 379 41.12 -30.08 -27.15
N LYS A 380 41.05 -31.34 -27.62
CA LYS A 380 40.71 -31.72 -28.99
C LYS A 380 39.20 -31.84 -29.22
N GLU A 381 38.42 -32.01 -28.17
CA GLU A 381 36.96 -32.11 -28.25
C GLU A 381 36.32 -30.77 -27.86
N PRO A 382 35.16 -30.41 -28.43
CA PRO A 382 34.44 -29.20 -28.06
C PRO A 382 34.00 -29.29 -26.60
N PHE A 383 34.06 -28.17 -25.87
CA PHE A 383 33.66 -28.12 -24.48
C PHE A 383 33.02 -26.77 -24.11
N THR A 384 32.25 -26.77 -23.03
CA THR A 384 31.62 -25.57 -22.49
C THR A 384 32.13 -25.29 -21.09
N VAL A 385 32.42 -24.03 -20.80
CA VAL A 385 32.69 -23.54 -19.43
C VAL A 385 31.54 -22.63 -19.04
N SER A 386 30.90 -22.89 -17.90
CA SER A 386 29.83 -22.07 -17.35
C SER A 386 30.18 -21.63 -15.94
N VAL A 387 29.94 -20.37 -15.59
CA VAL A 387 30.19 -19.83 -14.25
C VAL A 387 29.32 -18.61 -13.97
N TRP A 388 28.80 -18.52 -12.75
CA TRP A 388 28.27 -17.28 -12.20
C TRP A 388 29.41 -16.54 -11.53
N MET A 389 29.59 -15.27 -11.90
CA MET A 389 30.65 -14.44 -11.36
C MET A 389 30.09 -13.08 -10.95
N ARG A 390 30.47 -12.66 -9.74
CA ARG A 390 30.40 -11.28 -9.28
C ARG A 390 31.81 -10.79 -9.03
N HIS A 391 32.31 -9.90 -9.88
CA HIS A 391 33.68 -9.42 -9.78
C HIS A 391 33.81 -8.33 -8.70
N GLY A 392 34.86 -8.43 -7.88
CA GLY A 392 35.15 -7.45 -6.83
C GLY A 392 35.67 -6.11 -7.37
N PRO A 393 36.00 -5.16 -6.49
CA PRO A 393 36.62 -3.90 -6.91
C PRO A 393 37.97 -4.17 -7.62
N GLY A 394 37.97 -3.97 -8.94
CA GLY A 394 39.03 -4.47 -9.82
C GLY A 394 40.43 -3.91 -9.54
N ALA A 395 41.42 -4.80 -9.51
CA ALA A 395 42.82 -4.40 -9.58
C ALA A 395 43.22 -4.11 -11.03
N ARG A 396 44.30 -3.33 -11.22
CA ARG A 396 44.96 -3.20 -12.54
C ARG A 396 45.68 -4.47 -12.97
N GLU A 397 45.76 -5.47 -12.10
CA GLU A 397 46.50 -6.70 -12.31
C GLU A 397 45.65 -7.74 -13.05
N LYS A 398 46.23 -8.91 -13.30
CA LYS A 398 45.55 -10.03 -13.95
C LYS A 398 44.94 -10.93 -12.90
N GLU A 399 43.63 -11.17 -12.98
CA GLU A 399 42.87 -11.92 -12.00
C GLU A 399 42.29 -13.19 -12.64
N THR A 400 42.74 -14.37 -12.22
CA THR A 400 42.46 -15.64 -12.90
C THR A 400 41.33 -16.41 -12.25
N ILE A 401 40.28 -16.69 -13.03
CA ILE A 401 39.13 -17.50 -12.63
C ILE A 401 39.49 -18.98 -12.72
N LEU A 402 40.02 -19.41 -13.88
CA LEU A 402 40.40 -20.79 -14.18
C LEU A 402 41.76 -20.80 -14.88
N CYS A 403 42.68 -21.67 -14.48
CA CYS A 403 43.98 -21.82 -15.14
C CYS A 403 44.46 -23.26 -15.14
N ASN A 404 44.92 -23.72 -16.30
CA ASN A 404 45.63 -24.96 -16.48
C ASN A 404 47.05 -24.66 -16.95
N SER A 405 48.03 -25.02 -16.13
CA SER A 405 49.45 -24.74 -16.37
C SER A 405 50.33 -25.96 -16.11
N ASP A 406 51.56 -25.92 -16.58
CA ASP A 406 52.56 -26.95 -16.25
C ASP A 406 52.73 -27.08 -14.73
N LYS A 407 52.71 -28.33 -14.24
CA LYS A 407 52.81 -28.64 -12.81
C LYS A 407 54.20 -28.36 -12.25
N THR A 408 55.25 -28.59 -13.04
CA THR A 408 56.66 -28.46 -12.65
C THR A 408 57.51 -27.83 -13.74
N GLU A 409 58.67 -27.27 -13.35
CA GLU A 409 59.76 -26.75 -14.21
C GLU A 409 59.43 -25.49 -15.03
N MET A 410 58.28 -25.46 -15.69
CA MET A 410 57.85 -24.41 -16.60
C MET A 410 56.56 -23.73 -16.11
N ASN A 411 56.27 -22.55 -16.66
CA ASN A 411 55.05 -21.78 -16.38
C ASN A 411 54.17 -21.66 -17.63
N ARG A 412 54.15 -22.67 -18.50
CA ARG A 412 53.33 -22.58 -19.72
C ARG A 412 51.88 -22.80 -19.32
N HIS A 413 51.05 -21.82 -19.64
CA HIS A 413 49.61 -21.93 -19.50
C HIS A 413 49.07 -22.58 -20.76
N HIS A 414 48.37 -23.70 -20.60
CA HIS A 414 47.70 -24.43 -21.66
C HIS A 414 46.36 -23.77 -21.97
N TYR A 415 45.58 -23.46 -20.94
CA TYR A 415 44.43 -22.56 -21.06
C TYR A 415 44.21 -21.77 -19.77
N SER A 416 43.61 -20.59 -19.88
CA SER A 416 43.26 -19.77 -18.73
C SER A 416 42.12 -18.81 -19.07
N LEU A 417 41.15 -18.70 -18.16
CA LEU A 417 40.09 -17.70 -18.18
C LEU A 417 40.38 -16.68 -17.07
N TYR A 418 40.48 -15.40 -17.43
CA TYR A 418 40.86 -14.36 -16.48
C TYR A 418 40.22 -13.01 -16.81
N VAL A 419 40.11 -12.17 -15.79
CA VAL A 419 39.66 -10.78 -15.89
C VAL A 419 40.88 -9.85 -15.82
N HIS A 420 40.89 -8.83 -16.67
CA HIS A 420 41.92 -7.79 -16.64
C HIS A 420 41.36 -6.46 -17.17
N ASN A 421 41.30 -5.44 -16.31
CA ASN A 421 40.87 -4.08 -16.68
C ASN A 421 39.49 -4.06 -17.40
N CYS A 422 38.46 -4.66 -16.77
CA CYS A 422 37.10 -4.80 -17.33
C CYS A 422 37.04 -5.55 -18.66
N ARG A 423 37.96 -6.50 -18.85
CA ARG A 423 37.97 -7.41 -19.99
C ARG A 423 37.99 -8.84 -19.49
N LEU A 424 37.14 -9.67 -20.07
CA LEU A 424 37.25 -11.10 -19.95
C LEU A 424 38.16 -11.60 -21.06
N VAL A 425 39.13 -12.44 -20.71
CA VAL A 425 40.11 -12.98 -21.67
C VAL A 425 40.20 -14.49 -21.50
N LEU A 426 40.07 -15.20 -22.61
CA LEU A 426 40.34 -16.63 -22.70
C LEU A 426 41.66 -16.83 -23.46
N LEU A 427 42.64 -17.42 -22.78
CA LEU A 427 43.84 -18.00 -23.38
C LEU A 427 43.60 -19.49 -23.61
N LEU A 428 43.82 -19.97 -24.82
CA LEU A 428 43.70 -21.37 -25.24
C LEU A 428 44.84 -21.70 -26.20
N ARG A 429 45.91 -22.29 -25.68
CA ARG A 429 47.07 -22.72 -26.46
C ARG A 429 46.92 -24.15 -26.95
N GLN A 430 47.43 -24.41 -28.15
CA GLN A 430 47.35 -25.73 -28.75
C GLN A 430 48.40 -26.69 -28.21
N ASP A 431 48.00 -27.95 -28.11
CA ASP A 431 48.92 -29.08 -28.02
C ASP A 431 49.86 -29.11 -29.24
N PRO A 432 51.08 -29.67 -29.09
CA PRO A 432 52.04 -29.82 -30.18
C PRO A 432 51.44 -30.58 -31.36
N THR A 433 51.43 -29.95 -32.54
CA THR A 433 51.06 -30.58 -33.83
C THR A 433 52.19 -30.44 -34.84
N ASP A 434 52.30 -31.39 -35.79
CA ASP A 434 53.34 -31.38 -36.84
C ASP A 434 53.26 -30.17 -37.80
N ALA A 435 52.15 -29.41 -37.76
CA ALA A 435 51.95 -28.20 -38.55
C ALA A 435 52.23 -26.93 -37.71
N GLU A 436 53.30 -26.21 -38.04
CA GLU A 436 53.69 -24.92 -37.43
C GLU A 436 52.89 -23.74 -38.01
N SER A 437 51.56 -23.78 -37.94
CA SER A 437 50.69 -22.68 -38.37
C SER A 437 50.23 -21.83 -37.19
N TYR A 438 50.27 -20.51 -37.33
CA TYR A 438 49.58 -19.58 -36.42
C TYR A 438 48.09 -19.89 -36.39
N LYS A 439 47.53 -19.93 -35.17
CA LYS A 439 46.11 -20.10 -34.95
C LYS A 439 45.64 -19.24 -33.77
N PRO A 440 44.35 -18.89 -33.71
CA PRO A 440 43.76 -18.17 -32.57
C PRO A 440 44.13 -18.80 -31.23
N ALA A 441 44.63 -17.99 -30.30
CA ALA A 441 45.10 -18.44 -28.99
C ALA A 441 44.60 -17.56 -27.84
N GLU A 442 44.39 -16.25 -28.05
CA GLU A 442 43.77 -15.38 -27.05
C GLU A 442 42.55 -14.68 -27.61
N PHE A 443 41.45 -14.71 -26.86
CA PHE A 443 40.17 -14.10 -27.21
C PHE A 443 39.81 -13.07 -26.14
N HIS A 444 39.57 -11.82 -26.55
CA HIS A 444 39.34 -10.70 -25.64
C HIS A 444 37.94 -10.13 -25.84
N TRP A 445 37.21 -9.95 -24.74
CA TRP A 445 35.91 -9.29 -24.69
C TRP A 445 35.96 -8.09 -23.76
N LYS A 446 35.42 -6.94 -24.19
CA LYS A 446 35.23 -5.78 -23.32
C LYS A 446 33.79 -5.84 -22.81
N LEU A 447 33.63 -5.99 -21.49
CA LEU A 447 32.34 -6.25 -20.86
C LEU A 447 32.17 -5.28 -19.69
N ASP A 448 31.10 -4.50 -19.71
CA ASP A 448 30.76 -3.63 -18.58
C ASP A 448 30.34 -4.48 -17.36
N GLN A 449 29.72 -5.64 -17.62
CA GLN A 449 29.36 -6.70 -16.68
C GLN A 449 30.54 -7.25 -15.87
N ALA A 450 31.75 -7.14 -16.40
CA ALA A 450 32.94 -7.56 -15.66
C ALA A 450 33.35 -6.52 -14.59
N CYS A 451 32.66 -5.39 -14.44
CA CYS A 451 33.07 -4.27 -13.59
C CYS A 451 31.94 -3.51 -12.88
N ASP A 452 30.67 -3.84 -13.10
CA ASP A 452 29.52 -3.25 -12.40
C ASP A 452 29.31 -3.80 -10.98
N LYS A 453 30.03 -4.89 -10.63
CA LYS A 453 29.96 -5.57 -9.32
C LYS A 453 28.61 -6.28 -9.10
N GLU A 454 27.91 -6.59 -10.17
CA GLU A 454 26.68 -7.38 -10.16
C GLU A 454 26.96 -8.85 -10.52
N TRP A 455 25.95 -9.70 -10.33
CA TRP A 455 26.03 -11.12 -10.69
C TRP A 455 25.72 -11.29 -12.17
N HIS A 456 26.61 -11.97 -12.89
CA HIS A 456 26.39 -12.32 -14.30
C HIS A 456 26.71 -13.79 -14.56
N HIS A 457 25.96 -14.38 -15.49
CA HIS A 457 26.17 -15.75 -15.96
C HIS A 457 27.03 -15.74 -17.21
N TYR A 458 28.24 -16.32 -17.12
CA TYR A 458 29.16 -16.43 -18.24
C TYR A 458 29.18 -17.87 -18.75
N VAL A 459 28.92 -18.04 -20.05
CA VAL A 459 29.01 -19.33 -20.74
C VAL A 459 29.94 -19.19 -21.94
N LEU A 460 31.03 -19.95 -21.96
CA LEU A 460 31.96 -20.05 -23.08
C LEU A 460 31.76 -21.38 -23.78
N ASN A 461 31.23 -21.34 -25.00
CA ASN A 461 31.21 -22.47 -25.91
C ASN A 461 32.49 -22.47 -26.76
N ILE A 462 33.32 -23.49 -26.60
CA ILE A 462 34.64 -23.58 -27.22
C ILE A 462 34.62 -24.71 -28.24
N GLU A 463 34.58 -24.33 -29.52
CA GLU A 463 34.69 -25.22 -30.68
C GLU A 463 35.87 -24.75 -31.52
N PHE A 464 37.08 -25.14 -31.11
CA PHE A 464 38.31 -24.61 -31.68
C PHE A 464 38.33 -24.71 -33.23
N PRO A 465 38.64 -23.62 -33.97
CA PRO A 465 39.25 -22.36 -33.51
C PRO A 465 38.27 -21.27 -33.07
N SER A 466 36.97 -21.56 -33.00
CA SER A 466 35.92 -20.60 -32.66
C SER A 466 35.57 -20.67 -31.17
N VAL A 467 35.29 -19.50 -30.59
CA VAL A 467 34.82 -19.36 -29.21
C VAL A 467 33.66 -18.40 -29.20
N THR A 468 32.55 -18.81 -28.59
CA THR A 468 31.36 -17.97 -28.43
C THR A 468 31.14 -17.72 -26.94
N LEU A 469 31.11 -16.45 -26.56
CA LEU A 469 30.79 -16.02 -25.20
C LEU A 469 29.30 -15.65 -25.13
N PHE A 470 28.62 -16.14 -24.11
CA PHE A 470 27.31 -15.66 -23.68
C PHE A 470 27.44 -15.02 -22.31
N VAL A 471 26.84 -13.85 -22.14
CA VAL A 471 26.67 -13.18 -20.85
C VAL A 471 25.19 -12.92 -20.68
N ASP A 472 24.57 -13.51 -19.65
CA ASP A 472 23.13 -13.43 -19.37
C ASP A 472 22.26 -13.76 -20.60
N GLY A 473 22.64 -14.81 -21.32
CA GLY A 473 21.96 -15.28 -22.53
C GLY A 473 22.20 -14.45 -23.81
N VAL A 474 22.89 -13.32 -23.71
CA VAL A 474 23.27 -12.47 -24.84
C VAL A 474 24.64 -12.88 -25.38
N THR A 475 24.77 -12.99 -26.70
CA THR A 475 26.03 -13.39 -27.35
C THR A 475 26.97 -12.20 -27.53
N PHE A 476 28.25 -12.38 -27.20
CA PHE A 476 29.32 -11.39 -27.35
C PHE A 476 30.44 -11.91 -28.24
N GLU A 477 30.74 -11.16 -29.29
CA GLU A 477 31.86 -11.45 -30.19
C GLU A 477 33.16 -10.87 -29.63
N PRO A 478 34.31 -11.58 -29.76
CA PRO A 478 35.59 -11.07 -29.30
C PRO A 478 36.03 -9.87 -30.15
N PHE A 479 36.47 -8.79 -29.50
CA PHE A 479 36.93 -7.59 -30.22
C PHE A 479 38.38 -7.75 -30.73
N LEU A 480 39.15 -8.62 -30.10
CA LEU A 480 40.53 -8.93 -30.45
C LEU A 480 40.77 -10.44 -30.29
N VAL A 481 41.34 -11.03 -31.34
CA VAL A 481 41.82 -12.40 -31.34
C VAL A 481 43.31 -12.38 -31.70
N THR A 482 44.15 -12.88 -30.79
CA THR A 482 45.59 -12.97 -31.00
C THR A 482 45.97 -14.40 -31.36
N GLU A 483 46.81 -14.55 -32.38
CA GLU A 483 47.30 -15.86 -32.81
C GLU A 483 48.65 -16.19 -32.14
N ASP A 484 48.86 -17.46 -31.80
CA ASP A 484 50.11 -17.95 -31.17
C ASP A 484 50.55 -19.27 -31.84
N TYR A 485 51.82 -19.65 -31.63
CA TYR A 485 52.34 -20.95 -32.05
C TYR A 485 51.84 -22.07 -31.12
N PRO A 486 51.69 -23.31 -31.62
CA PRO A 486 51.45 -24.47 -30.77
C PRO A 486 52.55 -24.63 -29.71
N LEU A 487 52.18 -25.11 -28.53
CA LEU A 487 53.15 -25.37 -27.46
C LEU A 487 54.16 -26.43 -27.92
N HIS A 488 55.44 -26.24 -27.55
CA HIS A 488 56.44 -27.26 -27.76
C HIS A 488 56.09 -28.54 -26.99
N SER A 489 56.33 -29.70 -27.62
CA SER A 489 56.07 -30.99 -26.98
C SER A 489 56.87 -31.15 -25.70
N SER A 490 56.16 -31.47 -24.63
CA SER A 490 56.68 -31.70 -23.29
C SER A 490 55.98 -32.88 -22.65
N LYS A 491 56.69 -33.64 -21.81
CA LYS A 491 56.10 -34.73 -21.01
C LYS A 491 55.71 -34.28 -19.60
N LEU A 492 55.55 -32.98 -19.39
CA LEU A 492 55.19 -32.41 -18.10
C LEU A 492 53.70 -32.60 -17.87
N GLU A 493 53.34 -33.01 -16.66
CA GLU A 493 51.95 -33.02 -16.20
C GLU A 493 51.44 -31.59 -16.04
N THR A 494 50.13 -31.42 -16.13
CA THR A 494 49.47 -30.12 -15.94
C THR A 494 48.72 -30.07 -14.62
N GLN A 495 48.48 -28.87 -14.11
CA GLN A 495 47.75 -28.57 -12.89
C GLN A 495 46.61 -27.60 -13.20
N LEU A 496 45.38 -28.03 -12.94
CA LEU A 496 44.19 -27.18 -13.01
C LEU A 496 43.97 -26.48 -11.66
N THR A 497 43.73 -25.17 -11.71
CA THR A 497 43.50 -24.30 -10.55
C THR A 497 42.36 -23.31 -10.77
N ILE A 498 41.72 -22.90 -9.69
CA ILE A 498 40.60 -21.93 -9.68
C ILE A 498 40.91 -20.83 -8.66
N GLY A 499 40.52 -19.60 -8.98
CA GLY A 499 40.78 -18.42 -8.15
C GLY A 499 42.24 -17.95 -8.16
N GLY A 500 43.09 -18.59 -8.95
CA GLY A 500 44.50 -18.26 -9.14
C GLY A 500 45.13 -19.20 -10.16
N CYS A 501 46.37 -18.92 -10.55
CA CYS A 501 47.12 -19.69 -11.54
C CYS A 501 48.43 -20.22 -10.97
N TRP A 502 48.64 -21.53 -11.12
CA TRP A 502 49.85 -22.21 -10.64
C TRP A 502 51.08 -21.87 -11.51
N GLN A 503 52.20 -21.52 -10.86
CA GLN A 503 53.49 -21.29 -11.50
C GLN A 503 54.43 -22.47 -11.25
N GLY A 504 54.47 -23.45 -12.16
CA GLY A 504 55.23 -24.70 -11.99
C GLY A 504 56.75 -24.54 -11.83
N GLY A 505 57.34 -23.50 -12.41
CA GLY A 505 58.77 -23.20 -12.29
C GLY A 505 59.19 -22.68 -10.91
N SER A 506 58.26 -22.09 -10.16
CA SER A 506 58.51 -21.48 -8.84
C SER A 506 57.61 -22.05 -7.74
N ALA A 507 56.79 -23.05 -8.07
CA ALA A 507 55.89 -23.79 -7.18
C ALA A 507 55.02 -22.92 -6.26
N HIS A 508 54.49 -21.80 -6.77
CA HIS A 508 53.57 -20.92 -6.03
C HIS A 508 52.35 -20.53 -6.87
N MET A 509 51.31 -20.02 -6.21
CA MET A 509 50.11 -19.46 -6.84
C MET A 509 50.27 -17.97 -7.10
N ALA A 510 49.78 -17.50 -8.25
CA ALA A 510 49.77 -16.09 -8.64
C ALA A 510 48.45 -15.72 -9.33
N GLN A 511 48.24 -14.43 -9.63
CA GLN A 511 47.08 -13.94 -10.40
C GLN A 511 45.74 -14.27 -9.72
N PHE A 512 45.68 -14.03 -8.41
CA PHE A 512 44.51 -14.37 -7.60
C PHE A 512 43.27 -13.56 -8.01
N PHE A 513 42.12 -14.22 -8.02
CA PHE A 513 40.83 -13.62 -8.31
C PHE A 513 40.25 -12.91 -7.09
N ARG A 514 39.57 -11.78 -7.30
CA ARG A 514 38.81 -11.06 -6.27
C ARG A 514 37.33 -10.99 -6.65
N GLY A 515 36.46 -11.55 -5.80
CA GLY A 515 35.01 -11.56 -6.02
C GLY A 515 34.38 -12.87 -5.58
N ASN A 516 33.21 -13.18 -6.13
CA ASN A 516 32.45 -14.38 -5.82
C ASN A 516 32.25 -15.22 -7.07
N LEU A 517 32.39 -16.54 -6.94
CA LEU A 517 32.12 -17.52 -7.99
C LEU A 517 31.09 -18.52 -7.48
N ALA A 518 30.18 -18.93 -8.36
CA ALA A 518 29.21 -20.00 -8.10
C ALA A 518 29.00 -20.83 -9.37
N GLY A 519 28.70 -22.13 -9.21
CA GLY A 519 28.35 -23.00 -10.33
C GLY A 519 29.42 -23.13 -11.43
N LEU A 520 30.72 -23.07 -11.08
CA LEU A 520 31.79 -23.21 -12.08
C LEU A 520 31.85 -24.65 -12.60
N MET A 521 31.46 -24.84 -13.85
CA MET A 521 31.32 -26.16 -14.48
C MET A 521 32.02 -26.25 -15.83
N ILE A 522 32.52 -27.45 -16.13
CA ILE A 522 33.07 -27.81 -17.44
C ILE A 522 32.32 -29.01 -18.01
N ARG A 523 31.78 -28.85 -19.22
CA ARG A 523 31.13 -29.92 -19.98
C ARG A 523 31.98 -30.32 -21.17
N SER A 524 32.42 -31.58 -21.22
CA SER A 524 33.28 -32.09 -22.29
C SER A 524 32.50 -32.84 -23.38
N GLY A 525 32.86 -32.64 -24.63
CA GLY A 525 32.34 -33.38 -25.80
C GLY A 525 31.03 -32.84 -26.39
N LYS A 526 30.38 -31.86 -25.76
CA LYS A 526 29.13 -31.25 -26.24
C LYS A 526 29.00 -29.80 -25.78
N LEU A 527 28.52 -28.95 -26.68
CA LEU A 527 28.25 -27.54 -26.42
C LEU A 527 26.83 -27.32 -25.90
N ASP A 528 26.65 -26.33 -25.04
CA ASP A 528 25.35 -25.90 -24.59
C ASP A 528 24.64 -25.07 -25.67
N ASN A 529 23.39 -25.42 -25.94
CA ASN A 529 22.59 -24.67 -26.91
C ASN A 529 21.93 -23.46 -26.24
N LYS A 530 21.43 -22.53 -27.05
CA LYS A 530 20.78 -21.32 -26.54
C LYS A 530 19.59 -21.60 -25.61
N LYS A 531 18.81 -22.67 -25.84
CA LYS A 531 17.68 -23.02 -24.95
C LYS A 531 18.13 -23.43 -23.54
N VAL A 532 19.25 -24.16 -23.45
CA VAL A 532 19.87 -24.54 -22.17
C VAL A 532 20.38 -23.28 -21.47
N ILE A 533 21.13 -22.43 -22.18
CA ILE A 533 21.66 -21.18 -21.64
C ILE A 533 20.52 -20.27 -21.16
N ASP A 534 19.48 -20.10 -21.98
CA ASP A 534 18.30 -19.32 -21.64
C ASP A 534 17.58 -19.91 -20.41
N CYS A 535 17.42 -21.22 -20.32
CA CYS A 535 16.84 -21.90 -19.15
C CYS A 535 17.65 -21.67 -17.86
N LEU A 536 18.98 -21.64 -17.98
CA LEU A 536 19.88 -21.41 -16.86
C LEU A 536 19.83 -19.94 -16.42
N TYR A 537 19.91 -18.94 -17.30
CA TYR A 537 19.98 -17.55 -16.82
C TYR A 537 18.62 -16.91 -16.51
N THR A 538 17.52 -17.34 -17.15
CA THR A 538 16.23 -16.64 -17.07
C THR A 538 15.70 -16.64 -15.64
N CYS A 539 15.40 -15.45 -15.12
CA CYS A 539 14.83 -15.35 -13.80
C CYS A 539 13.41 -15.91 -13.73
N LYS A 540 13.06 -16.54 -12.60
CA LYS A 540 11.71 -17.03 -12.30
C LYS A 540 10.87 -16.03 -11.50
N GLU A 541 11.53 -15.00 -10.97
CA GLU A 541 10.96 -13.87 -10.25
C GLU A 541 11.23 -12.58 -11.02
N GLY A 542 10.24 -11.71 -11.14
CA GLY A 542 10.47 -10.40 -11.75
C GLY A 542 9.19 -9.61 -11.96
N LEU A 543 9.35 -8.51 -12.68
CA LEU A 543 8.27 -7.68 -13.16
C LEU A 543 7.83 -8.17 -14.54
N ASP A 544 6.53 -8.36 -14.70
CA ASP A 544 5.88 -8.77 -15.95
C ASP A 544 4.87 -7.72 -16.38
N VAL A 545 4.76 -7.48 -17.69
CA VAL A 545 3.81 -6.54 -18.27
C VAL A 545 2.96 -7.25 -19.32
N GLN A 546 1.71 -7.54 -18.96
CA GLN A 546 0.76 -8.16 -19.87
C GLN A 546 -0.12 -7.08 -20.50
N LEU A 547 0.23 -6.68 -21.72
CA LEU A 547 -0.52 -5.65 -22.45
C LEU A 547 -1.47 -6.26 -23.48
N PRO A 548 -2.73 -5.79 -23.55
CA PRO A 548 -3.57 -5.97 -24.73
C PRO A 548 -2.91 -5.31 -25.96
N GLU A 549 -3.00 -5.95 -27.13
CA GLU A 549 -2.35 -5.48 -28.39
C GLU A 549 -2.67 -4.02 -28.76
N GLU A 550 -3.82 -3.48 -28.33
CA GLU A 550 -4.29 -2.13 -28.62
C GLU A 550 -3.54 -1.01 -27.88
N VAL A 551 -2.93 -1.30 -26.72
CA VAL A 551 -2.24 -0.31 -25.87
C VAL A 551 -0.72 -0.30 -26.09
N ALA A 552 -0.18 -1.41 -26.58
CA ALA A 552 1.25 -1.61 -26.81
C ALA A 552 1.87 -0.65 -27.86
N THR A 553 1.05 0.01 -28.69
CA THR A 553 1.54 0.92 -29.73
C THR A 553 1.76 2.36 -29.27
N THR A 554 1.17 2.77 -28.15
CA THR A 554 1.16 4.18 -27.70
C THR A 554 2.21 4.46 -26.62
N VAL A 555 2.53 3.47 -25.80
CA VAL A 555 3.53 3.58 -24.72
C VAL A 555 4.68 2.65 -25.02
N LYS A 556 5.90 3.18 -24.99
CA LYS A 556 7.12 2.40 -25.20
C LYS A 556 7.53 1.76 -23.88
N VAL A 557 7.54 0.44 -23.86
CA VAL A 557 7.95 -0.38 -22.70
C VAL A 557 9.32 -0.98 -22.96
N GLN A 558 10.26 -0.79 -22.04
CA GLN A 558 11.58 -1.41 -22.06
C GLN A 558 11.76 -2.18 -20.75
N SER A 559 11.99 -3.49 -20.83
CA SER A 559 12.35 -4.32 -19.68
C SER A 559 13.83 -4.67 -19.75
N ASN A 560 14.47 -4.76 -18.60
CA ASN A 560 15.81 -5.33 -18.51
C ASN A 560 15.78 -6.88 -18.63
N PRO A 561 16.91 -7.54 -18.96
CA PRO A 561 16.97 -8.99 -19.20
C PRO A 561 16.66 -9.87 -17.98
N ASN A 562 16.94 -9.39 -16.77
CA ASN A 562 16.66 -10.07 -15.51
C ASN A 562 15.27 -9.73 -14.93
N GLN A 563 14.44 -8.99 -15.68
CA GLN A 563 13.08 -8.60 -15.30
C GLN A 563 12.98 -7.81 -13.98
N SER A 564 14.07 -7.23 -13.48
CA SER A 564 14.05 -6.43 -12.24
C SER A 564 13.69 -4.96 -12.47
N SER A 565 13.69 -4.45 -13.71
CA SER A 565 13.34 -3.06 -13.99
C SER A 565 12.57 -2.89 -15.29
N ILE A 566 11.51 -2.08 -15.25
CA ILE A 566 10.73 -1.68 -16.42
C ILE A 566 10.74 -0.16 -16.56
N THR A 567 11.12 0.33 -17.72
CA THR A 567 11.01 1.74 -18.11
C THR A 567 9.84 1.91 -19.07
N LEU A 568 8.95 2.85 -18.73
CA LEU A 568 7.80 3.27 -19.53
C LEU A 568 8.03 4.69 -20.03
N GLU A 569 7.72 4.94 -21.30
CA GLU A 569 7.76 6.26 -21.94
C GLU A 569 6.49 6.47 -22.77
N GLY A 570 5.73 7.53 -22.48
CA GLY A 570 4.48 7.86 -23.18
C GLY A 570 4.17 9.36 -23.17
N ASP A 571 3.21 9.76 -23.99
CA ASP A 571 2.75 11.14 -24.16
C ASP A 571 1.30 11.36 -23.68
N ASP A 572 0.47 10.31 -23.71
CA ASP A 572 -0.90 10.29 -23.21
C ASP A 572 -1.01 9.71 -21.79
N ILE A 573 -1.56 10.49 -20.86
CA ILE A 573 -1.65 10.10 -19.44
C ILE A 573 -2.58 8.91 -19.21
N GLU A 574 -3.71 8.84 -19.92
CA GLU A 574 -4.71 7.78 -19.73
C GLU A 574 -4.16 6.42 -20.20
N SER A 575 -3.48 6.41 -21.36
CA SER A 575 -2.80 5.23 -21.87
C SER A 575 -1.63 4.82 -20.97
N PHE A 576 -0.86 5.79 -20.45
CA PHE A 576 0.25 5.54 -19.53
C PHE A 576 -0.21 4.90 -18.22
N GLU A 577 -1.30 5.41 -17.63
CA GLU A 577 -1.91 4.85 -16.43
C GLU A 577 -2.42 3.43 -16.65
N LYS A 578 -3.07 3.16 -17.80
CA LYS A 578 -3.52 1.80 -18.14
C LYS A 578 -2.34 0.81 -18.20
N VAL A 579 -1.22 1.19 -18.82
CA VAL A 579 -0.02 0.33 -18.85
C VAL A 579 0.52 0.11 -17.44
N MET A 580 0.58 1.17 -16.63
CA MET A 580 1.05 1.09 -15.25
C MET A 580 0.20 0.12 -14.41
N GLN A 581 -1.13 0.13 -14.60
CA GLN A 581 -2.06 -0.78 -13.91
C GLN A 581 -1.90 -2.27 -14.29
N HIS A 582 -1.26 -2.56 -15.43
CA HIS A 582 -1.00 -3.93 -15.89
C HIS A 582 0.41 -4.43 -15.55
N ILE A 583 1.23 -3.63 -14.86
CA ILE A 583 2.49 -4.13 -14.31
C ILE A 583 2.16 -5.07 -13.16
N SER A 584 2.73 -6.28 -13.26
CA SER A 584 2.56 -7.33 -12.29
C SER A 584 3.90 -7.82 -11.77
N TYR A 585 3.91 -8.30 -10.54
CA TYR A 585 4.99 -9.12 -10.02
C TYR A 585 4.66 -10.58 -10.31
N LEU A 586 5.61 -11.29 -10.86
CA LEU A 586 5.48 -12.69 -11.20
C LEU A 586 6.58 -13.48 -10.50
N ASN A 587 6.19 -14.50 -9.74
CA ASN A 587 7.11 -15.54 -9.31
C ASN A 587 6.57 -16.91 -9.77
N SER A 588 7.26 -17.51 -10.73
CA SER A 588 6.88 -18.79 -11.32
C SER A 588 7.43 -20.00 -10.57
N ARG A 589 8.13 -19.79 -9.44
CA ARG A 589 8.59 -20.88 -8.57
C ARG A 589 7.42 -21.42 -7.77
N GLN A 590 7.44 -22.73 -7.58
CA GLN A 590 6.51 -23.41 -6.69
C GLN A 590 6.80 -23.11 -5.22
N PHE A 591 8.09 -23.01 -4.87
CA PHE A 591 8.57 -22.61 -3.54
C PHE A 591 9.44 -21.36 -3.68
N PRO A 592 8.82 -20.17 -3.79
CA PRO A 592 9.55 -18.92 -3.82
C PRO A 592 10.21 -18.65 -2.47
N THR A 593 11.33 -17.93 -2.49
CA THR A 593 12.04 -17.52 -1.27
C THR A 593 11.21 -16.48 -0.53
N PRO A 594 10.73 -16.73 0.70
CA PRO A 594 9.89 -15.78 1.42
C PRO A 594 10.66 -14.50 1.79
N GLY A 595 9.92 -13.41 1.98
CA GLY A 595 10.47 -12.14 2.46
C GLY A 595 10.07 -10.93 1.61
N ILE A 596 10.64 -9.79 1.96
CA ILE A 596 10.32 -8.48 1.38
C ILE A 596 11.06 -8.31 0.04
N ARG A 597 10.47 -7.67 -0.96
CA ARG A 597 11.11 -7.17 -2.20
C ARG A 597 10.81 -5.69 -2.32
N HIS A 598 11.83 -4.84 -2.25
CA HIS A 598 11.59 -3.40 -2.33
C HIS A 598 11.23 -3.00 -3.77
N LEU A 599 10.28 -2.09 -3.89
CA LEU A 599 9.82 -1.50 -5.14
C LEU A 599 10.10 -0.01 -5.10
N ARG A 600 10.71 0.50 -6.16
CA ARG A 600 10.93 1.94 -6.36
C ARG A 600 10.37 2.38 -7.69
N ILE A 601 9.60 3.45 -7.69
CA ILE A 601 9.04 4.08 -8.88
C ILE A 601 9.61 5.49 -8.99
N SER A 602 10.44 5.71 -10.00
CA SER A 602 11.05 7.01 -10.30
C SER A 602 10.35 7.61 -11.52
N THR A 603 9.85 8.84 -11.42
CA THR A 603 9.03 9.45 -12.48
C THR A 603 9.54 10.82 -12.88
N THR A 604 9.65 11.04 -14.19
CA THR A 604 10.03 12.34 -14.78
C THR A 604 8.93 12.79 -15.74
N VAL A 605 8.50 14.04 -15.60
CA VAL A 605 7.42 14.64 -16.38
C VAL A 605 7.95 15.87 -17.10
N LYS A 606 7.78 15.93 -18.42
CA LYS A 606 8.16 17.07 -19.27
C LYS A 606 6.92 17.88 -19.65
N CYS A 607 7.04 19.19 -19.69
CA CYS A 607 6.00 20.11 -20.16
C CYS A 607 6.39 20.79 -21.49
N PHE A 608 5.54 21.73 -21.93
CA PHE A 608 5.71 22.56 -23.12
C PHE A 608 6.97 23.45 -22.99
N ASN A 609 8.13 22.86 -23.28
CA ASN A 609 9.50 23.41 -23.47
C ASN A 609 10.58 22.31 -23.35
N GLU A 610 10.20 21.03 -23.19
CA GLU A 610 11.12 19.88 -22.96
C GLU A 610 11.89 19.92 -21.62
N GLU A 611 11.64 20.94 -20.79
CA GLU A 611 12.16 21.02 -19.43
C GLU A 611 11.25 20.29 -18.43
N ALA A 612 11.86 19.72 -17.38
CA ALA A 612 11.16 19.11 -16.26
C ALA A 612 10.42 20.20 -15.47
N CYS A 613 9.11 20.26 -15.65
CA CYS A 613 8.23 21.27 -15.03
C CYS A 613 7.65 20.82 -13.70
N ILE A 614 7.44 19.51 -13.55
CA ILE A 614 6.79 18.90 -12.40
C ILE A 614 7.77 17.94 -11.74
N SER A 615 8.04 18.15 -10.46
CA SER A 615 8.77 17.21 -9.63
C SER A 615 7.76 16.26 -8.99
N VAL A 616 7.74 15.01 -9.47
CA VAL A 616 7.00 13.91 -8.86
C VAL A 616 7.96 13.20 -7.90
N PRO A 617 7.64 13.07 -6.60
CA PRO A 617 8.49 12.35 -5.66
C PRO A 617 8.52 10.86 -5.99
N ASP A 618 9.65 10.22 -5.75
CA ASP A 618 9.79 8.77 -5.89
C ASP A 618 8.80 8.06 -4.97
N SER A 619 8.16 7.01 -5.48
CA SER A 619 7.22 6.18 -4.73
C SER A 619 7.89 4.87 -4.37
N GLU A 620 7.95 4.58 -3.07
CA GLU A 620 8.59 3.38 -2.51
C GLU A 620 7.55 2.49 -1.82
N GLY A 621 7.65 1.19 -2.08
CA GLY A 621 6.84 0.15 -1.45
C GLY A 621 7.58 -1.18 -1.47
N TYR A 622 6.86 -2.25 -1.19
CA TYR A 622 7.44 -3.59 -1.25
C TYR A 622 6.39 -4.67 -1.49
N VAL A 623 6.86 -5.77 -2.09
CA VAL A 623 6.13 -7.04 -2.18
C VAL A 623 6.61 -7.93 -1.04
N MET A 624 5.71 -8.39 -0.18
CA MET A 624 5.96 -9.40 0.84
C MET A 624 5.58 -10.75 0.26
N VAL A 625 6.60 -11.54 -0.12
CA VAL A 625 6.42 -12.93 -0.54
C VAL A 625 6.17 -13.76 0.72
N LEU A 626 4.97 -14.31 0.82
CA LEU A 626 4.57 -15.15 1.95
C LEU A 626 5.30 -16.49 1.91
N GLN A 627 5.40 -17.15 3.07
CA GLN A 627 6.01 -18.47 3.15
C GLN A 627 5.17 -19.48 2.37
N PRO A 628 5.75 -20.22 1.40
CA PRO A 628 5.02 -21.28 0.74
C PRO A 628 4.78 -22.44 1.70
N GLU A 629 3.66 -23.14 1.52
CA GLU A 629 3.37 -24.37 2.25
C GLU A 629 4.45 -25.43 1.93
N GLU A 630 5.09 -25.96 2.96
CA GLU A 630 6.24 -26.85 2.78
C GLU A 630 5.80 -28.28 2.34
N PRO A 631 6.49 -28.90 1.37
CA PRO A 631 6.16 -30.24 0.93
C PRO A 631 6.64 -31.28 1.96
N LYS A 632 5.76 -32.23 2.28
CA LYS A 632 6.08 -33.35 3.17
C LYS A 632 6.29 -34.63 2.37
N ILE A 633 7.55 -35.07 2.28
CA ILE A 633 7.92 -36.33 1.63
C ILE A 633 7.68 -37.50 2.59
N SER A 634 6.86 -38.46 2.17
CA SER A 634 6.48 -39.64 2.94
C SER A 634 6.92 -40.91 2.23
N LEU A 635 7.78 -41.68 2.89
CA LEU A 635 8.21 -43.03 2.53
C LEU A 635 7.33 -44.04 3.28
N SER A 636 6.71 -44.94 2.54
CA SER A 636 5.87 -46.02 3.08
C SER A 636 6.10 -47.33 2.33
N GLY A 637 5.87 -48.47 2.98
CA GLY A 637 6.09 -49.78 2.40
C GLY A 637 6.23 -50.85 3.47
N ILE A 638 6.73 -52.03 3.09
CA ILE A 638 7.05 -53.10 4.04
C ILE A 638 8.35 -52.77 4.77
N ASP A 639 8.27 -52.62 6.09
CA ASP A 639 9.36 -52.21 6.98
C ASP A 639 9.96 -53.37 7.81
N HIS A 640 9.36 -54.55 7.76
CA HIS A 640 9.89 -55.76 8.40
C HIS A 640 9.58 -57.01 7.57
N PHE A 641 10.58 -57.86 7.36
CA PHE A 641 10.36 -59.15 6.72
C PHE A 641 11.42 -60.18 7.09
N ALA A 642 11.14 -61.45 6.83
CA ALA A 642 12.05 -62.55 7.09
C ALA A 642 12.31 -63.39 5.83
N ARG A 643 13.53 -63.90 5.67
CA ARG A 643 13.96 -64.79 4.57
C ARG A 643 14.85 -65.91 5.10
N GLY A 644 14.99 -66.99 4.34
CA GLY A 644 15.86 -68.09 4.73
C GLY A 644 17.33 -67.70 4.59
N ALA A 645 18.20 -68.24 5.45
CA ALA A 645 19.66 -68.06 5.35
C ALA A 645 20.21 -68.25 3.92
N ALA A 646 19.73 -69.27 3.20
CA ALA A 646 20.15 -69.57 1.82
C ALA A 646 19.78 -68.48 0.80
N ASP A 647 18.76 -67.66 1.05
CA ASP A 647 18.35 -66.59 0.14
C ASP A 647 19.35 -65.43 0.16
N PHE A 648 19.93 -65.12 1.33
CA PHE A 648 20.97 -64.09 1.50
C PHE A 648 22.31 -64.50 0.91
N GLU A 649 22.65 -65.79 0.97
CA GLU A 649 23.89 -66.36 0.43
C GLU A 649 23.81 -66.57 -1.10
N SER A 650 22.59 -66.55 -1.64
CA SER A 650 22.33 -66.72 -3.07
C SER A 650 23.03 -65.65 -3.92
N ALA A 651 23.19 -65.93 -5.22
CA ALA A 651 23.75 -64.96 -6.16
C ALA A 651 22.80 -63.78 -6.45
N GLU A 652 21.52 -63.90 -6.12
CA GLU A 652 20.52 -62.85 -6.33
C GLU A 652 20.33 -61.97 -5.09
N GLY A 653 20.73 -62.45 -3.90
CA GLY A 653 20.53 -61.75 -2.64
C GLY A 653 19.06 -61.53 -2.31
N VAL A 654 18.79 -60.68 -1.33
CA VAL A 654 17.43 -60.35 -0.87
C VAL A 654 17.09 -58.91 -1.20
N THR A 655 15.97 -58.69 -1.90
CA THR A 655 15.46 -57.35 -2.23
C THR A 655 14.95 -56.62 -1.00
N PHE A 656 15.36 -55.37 -0.79
CA PHE A 656 14.99 -54.61 0.40
C PHE A 656 13.66 -53.88 0.32
N PHE A 657 13.38 -53.23 -0.80
CA PHE A 657 12.29 -52.25 -0.87
C PHE A 657 11.18 -52.67 -1.85
N PRO A 658 10.69 -53.92 -1.92
CA PRO A 658 9.84 -54.37 -3.04
C PRO A 658 8.51 -53.62 -3.19
N GLU A 659 7.99 -53.01 -2.12
CA GLU A 659 6.71 -52.26 -2.12
C GLU A 659 6.85 -50.82 -1.62
N LEU A 660 8.07 -50.27 -1.67
CA LEU A 660 8.30 -48.87 -1.31
C LEU A 660 7.48 -47.91 -2.19
N ARG A 661 6.81 -46.97 -1.53
CA ARG A 661 6.05 -45.86 -2.10
C ARG A 661 6.59 -44.56 -1.56
N ILE A 662 6.86 -43.63 -2.46
CA ILE A 662 7.32 -42.26 -2.19
C ILE A 662 6.22 -41.32 -2.65
N VAL A 663 5.61 -40.61 -1.69
CA VAL A 663 4.57 -39.62 -1.96
C VAL A 663 5.00 -38.29 -1.35
N SER A 664 4.73 -37.18 -2.04
CA SER A 664 4.88 -35.84 -1.46
C SER A 664 3.52 -35.16 -1.40
N THR A 665 3.25 -34.52 -0.27
CA THR A 665 1.96 -33.86 0.00
C THR A 665 2.17 -32.43 0.49
N ILE A 666 1.31 -31.51 0.07
CA ILE A 666 1.19 -30.17 0.67
C ILE A 666 -0.13 -30.12 1.44
N THR A 667 -0.12 -29.51 2.63
CA THR A 667 -1.32 -29.28 3.44
C THR A 667 -1.86 -27.90 3.17
N ARG A 668 -3.08 -27.82 2.63
CA ARG A 668 -3.81 -26.56 2.46
C ARG A 668 -4.86 -26.39 3.54
N GLU A 669 -4.86 -25.22 4.17
CA GLU A 669 -5.97 -24.76 5.00
C GLU A 669 -7.05 -24.20 4.06
N VAL A 670 -8.18 -24.90 3.96
CA VAL A 670 -9.33 -24.39 3.19
C VAL A 670 -10.22 -23.61 4.15
N GLU A 671 -10.32 -22.30 3.97
CA GLU A 671 -11.36 -21.52 4.64
C GLU A 671 -12.73 -22.06 4.21
N PRO A 672 -13.64 -22.39 5.15
CA PRO A 672 -14.96 -22.87 4.79
C PRO A 672 -15.68 -21.76 4.01
N GLU A 673 -16.01 -22.03 2.74
CA GLU A 673 -16.86 -21.16 1.94
C GLU A 673 -18.13 -20.86 2.74
N ALA A 674 -18.36 -19.58 3.01
CA ALA A 674 -19.51 -19.08 3.74
C ALA A 674 -20.80 -19.21 2.89
N GLU A 675 -21.24 -20.44 2.65
CA GLU A 675 -22.54 -20.73 2.05
C GLU A 675 -23.17 -21.97 2.71
N THR A 676 -23.83 -21.78 3.85
CA THR A 676 -25.25 -22.12 4.04
C THR A 676 -25.69 -21.83 5.48
N GLU A 677 -26.69 -20.96 5.63
CA GLU A 677 -27.44 -20.81 6.87
C GLU A 677 -28.14 -22.14 7.21
N GLY A 678 -27.80 -22.76 8.34
CA GLY A 678 -28.58 -23.89 8.86
C GLY A 678 -27.88 -24.75 9.90
N GLU A 679 -28.22 -24.48 11.16
CA GLU A 679 -28.15 -25.34 12.36
C GLU A 679 -26.79 -25.56 13.04
N ASP A 680 -26.81 -25.25 14.35
CA ASP A 680 -25.74 -25.31 15.33
C ASP A 680 -25.14 -26.71 15.50
N ASP A 681 -23.84 -26.86 15.25
CA ASP A 681 -23.00 -27.91 15.86
C ASP A 681 -21.56 -27.37 16.08
N PRO A 682 -21.07 -27.25 17.33
CA PRO A 682 -19.75 -26.70 17.60
C PRO A 682 -18.69 -27.80 17.52
N THR A 683 -18.43 -28.31 16.32
CA THR A 683 -17.18 -29.02 15.99
C THR A 683 -16.85 -28.83 14.52
N VAL A 684 -16.49 -27.59 14.14
CA VAL A 684 -15.81 -27.36 12.86
C VAL A 684 -14.35 -27.76 13.06
N GLN A 685 -14.03 -29.03 12.80
CA GLN A 685 -12.64 -29.40 12.52
C GLN A 685 -12.24 -28.67 11.23
N GLU A 686 -11.21 -27.83 11.30
CA GLU A 686 -10.49 -27.33 10.13
C GLU A 686 -10.24 -28.50 9.19
N THR A 687 -10.90 -28.49 8.02
CA THR A 687 -10.69 -29.52 7.02
C THR A 687 -9.39 -29.22 6.29
N VAL A 688 -8.27 -29.63 6.88
CA VAL A 688 -6.96 -29.61 6.22
C VAL A 688 -7.01 -30.60 5.06
N VAL A 689 -6.93 -30.11 3.83
CA VAL A 689 -6.90 -30.94 2.63
C VAL A 689 -5.45 -31.14 2.23
N SER A 690 -4.98 -32.38 2.24
CA SER A 690 -3.65 -32.75 1.75
C SER A 690 -3.71 -33.08 0.25
N GLU A 691 -3.05 -32.29 -0.58
CA GLU A 691 -2.92 -32.53 -2.03
C GLU A 691 -1.61 -33.25 -2.34
N GLU A 692 -1.66 -34.33 -3.12
CA GLU A 692 -0.45 -35.00 -3.64
C GLU A 692 0.17 -34.16 -4.76
N ILE A 693 1.48 -33.95 -4.66
CA ILE A 693 2.28 -33.14 -5.57
C ILE A 693 3.41 -33.99 -6.19
N MET A 694 3.64 -33.81 -7.49
CA MET A 694 4.70 -34.54 -8.22
C MET A 694 5.99 -33.73 -8.26
N HIS A 695 7.00 -34.14 -7.49
CA HIS A 695 8.28 -33.45 -7.39
C HIS A 695 9.47 -34.34 -7.80
N ASN A 696 10.66 -33.72 -7.89
CA ASN A 696 11.90 -34.41 -8.18
C ASN A 696 12.78 -34.50 -6.94
N LEU A 697 13.11 -35.72 -6.51
CA LEU A 697 14.09 -35.94 -5.45
C LEU A 697 15.51 -35.67 -5.95
N ASP A 698 16.41 -35.31 -5.06
CA ASP A 698 17.85 -35.11 -5.35
C ASP A 698 18.75 -36.23 -4.84
N THR A 699 18.38 -36.86 -3.72
CA THR A 699 19.20 -37.83 -3.00
C THR A 699 18.30 -38.82 -2.29
N CYS A 700 18.67 -40.10 -2.33
CA CYS A 700 18.15 -41.10 -1.41
C CYS A 700 19.34 -41.86 -0.83
N GLU A 701 19.41 -41.89 0.50
CA GLU A 701 20.47 -42.54 1.26
C GLU A 701 19.90 -43.73 2.03
N VAL A 702 20.52 -44.89 1.81
CA VAL A 702 20.31 -46.12 2.57
C VAL A 702 21.50 -46.30 3.51
N THR A 703 21.29 -46.05 4.80
CA THR A 703 22.30 -46.22 5.85
C THR A 703 22.07 -47.50 6.64
N VAL A 704 23.15 -48.11 7.10
CA VAL A 704 23.08 -49.26 8.02
C VAL A 704 22.87 -48.75 9.44
N VAL A 705 22.01 -49.42 10.20
CA VAL A 705 21.74 -49.09 11.60
C VAL A 705 22.47 -50.09 12.49
N GLY A 706 23.47 -49.62 13.25
CA GLY A 706 24.32 -50.44 14.11
C GLY A 706 25.76 -50.44 13.60
N ASP A 707 26.42 -51.61 13.65
CA ASP A 707 27.78 -51.77 13.13
C ASP A 707 27.82 -51.63 11.60
N ASP A 708 28.89 -51.02 11.07
CA ASP A 708 29.15 -50.88 9.63
C ASP A 708 29.12 -52.24 8.90
N LEU A 709 28.84 -52.21 7.60
CA LEU A 709 28.90 -53.38 6.74
C LEU A 709 30.33 -53.93 6.71
N ASP A 710 30.45 -55.21 7.05
CA ASP A 710 31.68 -55.95 6.82
C ASP A 710 31.76 -56.40 5.36
N GLY A 711 32.57 -55.71 4.55
CA GLY A 711 32.72 -56.01 3.12
C GLY A 711 33.23 -57.41 2.78
N GLU A 712 33.73 -58.19 3.76
CA GLU A 712 34.05 -59.61 3.55
C GLU A 712 32.82 -60.53 3.70
N HIS A 713 31.80 -60.09 4.45
CA HIS A 713 30.66 -60.91 4.86
C HIS A 713 29.32 -60.42 4.32
N GLU A 714 29.17 -59.12 4.02
CA GLU A 714 27.92 -58.51 3.57
C GLU A 714 28.12 -57.32 2.61
N SER A 715 27.12 -57.07 1.76
CA SER A 715 27.13 -55.97 0.79
C SER A 715 25.73 -55.48 0.44
N LEU A 716 25.65 -54.23 0.00
CA LEU A 716 24.50 -53.68 -0.72
C LEU A 716 24.85 -53.55 -2.21
N GLU A 717 24.05 -54.19 -3.05
CA GLU A 717 24.29 -54.29 -4.49
C GLU A 717 23.10 -53.74 -5.28
N VAL A 718 23.41 -53.01 -6.36
CA VAL A 718 22.44 -52.55 -7.36
C VAL A 718 23.12 -52.50 -8.72
N ASP A 719 22.36 -52.74 -9.79
CA ASP A 719 22.87 -52.71 -11.15
C ASP A 719 23.17 -51.25 -11.58
N LEU A 720 24.45 -50.88 -11.53
CA LEU A 720 24.98 -49.56 -11.94
C LEU A 720 24.50 -49.13 -13.33
N THR A 721 24.30 -50.07 -14.26
CA THR A 721 23.86 -49.72 -15.61
C THR A 721 22.41 -49.22 -15.62
N GLN A 722 21.55 -49.77 -14.76
CA GLN A 722 20.15 -49.34 -14.62
C GLN A 722 20.04 -48.00 -13.89
N VAL A 723 20.92 -47.75 -12.93
CA VAL A 723 21.01 -46.44 -12.24
C VAL A 723 21.43 -45.35 -13.24
N GLN A 724 22.50 -45.60 -14.01
CA GLN A 724 23.04 -44.63 -14.98
C GLN A 724 22.10 -44.41 -16.19
N GLN A 725 21.40 -45.45 -16.66
CA GLN A 725 20.39 -45.30 -17.72
C GLN A 725 19.26 -44.33 -17.35
N ARG A 726 18.99 -44.19 -16.05
CA ARG A 726 18.02 -43.25 -15.50
C ARG A 726 18.64 -41.90 -15.13
N GLY A 727 19.92 -41.69 -15.46
CA GLY A 727 20.65 -40.47 -15.20
C GLY A 727 20.91 -40.20 -13.72
N LEU A 728 20.91 -41.24 -12.88
CA LEU A 728 21.27 -41.16 -11.46
C LEU A 728 22.72 -41.61 -11.28
N GLU A 729 23.36 -41.12 -10.22
CA GLU A 729 24.68 -41.54 -9.77
C GLU A 729 24.53 -42.34 -8.46
N MET A 730 25.42 -43.29 -8.21
CA MET A 730 25.40 -44.10 -6.99
C MET A 730 26.82 -44.22 -6.44
N SER A 731 26.95 -44.04 -5.13
CA SER A 731 28.14 -44.34 -4.36
C SER A 731 27.79 -45.34 -3.26
N SER A 732 28.69 -46.28 -3.00
CA SER A 732 28.55 -47.25 -1.92
C SER A 732 29.75 -47.18 -0.98
N SER A 733 29.50 -47.43 0.29
CA SER A 733 30.50 -47.45 1.37
C SER A 733 30.13 -48.53 2.39
N ASN A 734 30.98 -48.75 3.39
CA ASN A 734 30.67 -49.67 4.48
C ASN A 734 29.53 -49.14 5.38
N VAL A 735 29.22 -47.84 5.33
CA VAL A 735 28.15 -47.23 6.13
C VAL A 735 26.79 -47.32 5.41
N GLY A 736 26.78 -47.54 4.10
CA GLY A 736 25.56 -47.56 3.31
C GLY A 736 25.75 -47.23 1.82
N MET A 737 24.64 -46.91 1.16
CA MET A 737 24.54 -46.56 -0.25
C MET A 737 23.83 -45.22 -0.43
N ILE A 738 24.40 -44.34 -1.25
CA ILE A 738 23.84 -43.03 -1.56
C ILE A 738 23.58 -42.95 -3.06
N ILE A 739 22.34 -42.66 -3.44
CA ILE A 739 21.92 -42.41 -4.82
C ILE A 739 21.65 -40.93 -4.98
N THR A 740 22.32 -40.27 -5.92
CA THR A 740 22.23 -38.82 -6.14
C THR A 740 21.80 -38.47 -7.57
N GLY A 741 21.20 -37.29 -7.72
CA GLY A 741 20.89 -36.64 -8.98
C GLY A 741 19.40 -36.38 -9.19
N VAL A 742 19.03 -35.14 -9.49
CA VAL A 742 17.62 -34.74 -9.58
C VAL A 742 16.80 -35.56 -10.59
N ASN A 743 15.73 -36.21 -10.11
CA ASN A 743 14.83 -37.04 -10.92
C ASN A 743 13.48 -37.26 -10.24
N THR A 744 12.48 -37.74 -11.00
CA THR A 744 11.13 -38.01 -10.50
C THR A 744 11.14 -39.07 -9.39
N MET A 745 10.23 -38.93 -8.42
CA MET A 745 10.03 -39.92 -7.34
C MET A 745 9.83 -41.34 -7.87
N ALA A 746 9.07 -41.51 -8.96
CA ALA A 746 8.85 -42.81 -9.60
C ALA A 746 10.15 -43.44 -10.15
N ASN A 747 11.11 -42.64 -10.62
CA ASN A 747 12.41 -43.17 -11.05
C ASN A 747 13.26 -43.61 -9.85
N TYR A 748 13.20 -42.86 -8.74
CA TYR A 748 13.83 -43.26 -7.48
C TYR A 748 13.22 -44.54 -6.91
N GLU A 749 11.89 -44.65 -6.84
CA GLU A 749 11.19 -45.88 -6.44
C GLU A 749 11.69 -47.09 -7.23
N GLN A 750 11.72 -46.97 -8.56
CA GLN A 750 12.17 -48.05 -9.44
C GLN A 750 13.63 -48.46 -9.20
N VAL A 751 14.52 -47.53 -8.86
CA VAL A 751 15.92 -47.85 -8.54
C VAL A 751 16.05 -48.46 -7.15
N LEU A 752 15.35 -47.91 -6.16
CA LEU A 752 15.36 -48.41 -4.78
C LEU A 752 14.81 -49.85 -4.71
N HIS A 753 13.81 -50.19 -5.54
CA HIS A 753 13.31 -51.57 -5.69
C HIS A 753 14.37 -52.58 -6.16
N LEU A 754 15.43 -52.12 -6.82
CA LEU A 754 16.49 -52.98 -7.35
C LEU A 754 17.62 -53.24 -6.33
N ILE A 755 17.62 -52.53 -5.19
CA ILE A 755 18.64 -52.72 -4.16
C ILE A 755 18.49 -54.10 -3.52
N ARG A 756 19.60 -54.83 -3.51
CA ARG A 756 19.72 -56.17 -2.95
C ARG A 756 20.74 -56.15 -1.83
N TYR A 757 20.42 -56.85 -0.76
CA TYR A 757 21.35 -57.14 0.31
C TYR A 757 21.79 -58.58 0.25
N ARG A 758 23.10 -58.73 0.44
CA ARG A 758 23.74 -60.02 0.37
C ARG A 758 24.56 -60.23 1.61
N ASN A 759 24.54 -61.47 2.11
CA ASN A 759 25.38 -61.89 3.22
C ASN A 759 25.87 -63.32 2.95
N TRP A 760 27.19 -63.52 2.90
CA TRP A 760 27.82 -64.81 2.58
C TRP A 760 28.04 -65.70 3.81
N HIS A 761 27.75 -65.19 5.00
CA HIS A 761 28.00 -65.86 6.29
C HIS A 761 26.86 -65.59 7.27
N THR A 762 25.70 -66.20 6.99
CA THR A 762 24.48 -65.93 7.75
C THR A 762 24.44 -66.57 9.13
N GLU A 763 25.31 -67.54 9.44
CA GLU A 763 25.26 -68.41 10.65
C GLU A 763 25.14 -67.65 11.99
N ALA A 764 25.65 -66.42 12.07
CA ALA A 764 25.61 -65.57 13.26
C ALA A 764 24.65 -64.37 13.15
N LEU A 765 24.06 -64.14 11.97
CA LEU A 765 23.15 -63.02 11.72
C LEU A 765 21.71 -63.44 12.03
N PHE A 766 21.05 -62.73 12.95
CA PHE A 766 19.64 -62.95 13.30
C PHE A 766 18.75 -61.87 12.68
N ASP A 767 19.15 -60.62 12.80
CA ASP A 767 18.50 -59.45 12.24
C ASP A 767 19.53 -58.45 11.71
N ARG A 768 19.16 -57.69 10.67
CA ARG A 768 19.93 -56.55 10.17
C ARG A 768 18.99 -55.39 9.86
N LYS A 769 19.37 -54.17 10.25
CA LYS A 769 18.51 -52.98 10.15
C LYS A 769 19.12 -51.92 9.25
N PHE A 770 18.28 -51.31 8.43
CA PHE A 770 18.65 -50.26 7.49
C PHE A 770 17.70 -49.08 7.63
N LYS A 771 18.17 -47.89 7.30
CA LYS A 771 17.39 -46.65 7.30
C LYS A 771 17.48 -46.03 5.91
N LEU A 772 16.33 -45.78 5.30
CA LEU A 772 16.19 -45.03 4.05
C LEU A 772 15.68 -43.62 4.36
N VAL A 773 16.35 -42.63 3.79
CA VAL A 773 15.94 -41.22 3.80
C VAL A 773 16.11 -40.66 2.39
N CYS A 774 15.10 -39.94 1.91
CA CYS A 774 15.18 -39.22 0.65
C CYS A 774 15.03 -37.72 0.88
N SER A 775 15.62 -36.91 0.01
CA SER A 775 15.58 -35.46 0.10
C SER A 775 15.25 -34.78 -1.23
N GLU A 776 14.85 -33.51 -1.09
CA GLU A 776 14.56 -32.57 -2.16
C GLU A 776 15.26 -31.23 -1.89
N LEU A 777 15.53 -30.48 -2.97
CA LEU A 777 16.07 -29.11 -2.95
C LEU A 777 17.38 -28.96 -2.17
N ASN A 778 18.34 -29.82 -2.48
CA ASN A 778 19.64 -29.97 -1.84
C ASN A 778 19.55 -30.25 -0.33
N GLY A 779 18.64 -31.14 0.09
CA GLY A 779 18.49 -31.51 1.50
C GLY A 779 17.60 -30.59 2.32
N ARG A 780 16.95 -29.60 1.71
CA ARG A 780 16.03 -28.67 2.41
C ARG A 780 14.80 -29.39 2.94
N TYR A 781 14.22 -30.28 2.14
CA TYR A 781 13.09 -31.11 2.55
C TYR A 781 13.52 -32.56 2.60
N ILE A 782 13.31 -33.20 3.74
CA ILE A 782 13.76 -34.55 4.02
C ILE A 782 12.54 -35.40 4.37
N SER A 783 12.52 -36.62 3.86
CA SER A 783 11.46 -37.57 4.17
C SER A 783 11.50 -38.03 5.64
N ASN A 784 10.43 -38.70 6.08
CA ASN A 784 10.51 -39.52 7.28
C ASN A 784 11.61 -40.59 7.17
N GLU A 785 12.13 -41.04 8.31
CA GLU A 785 13.06 -42.16 8.37
C GLU A 785 12.31 -43.48 8.15
N PHE A 786 12.54 -44.13 7.01
CA PHE A 786 11.96 -45.45 6.74
C PHE A 786 12.94 -46.54 7.16
N LYS A 787 12.66 -47.20 8.28
CA LYS A 787 13.53 -48.22 8.87
C LYS A 787 13.08 -49.61 8.43
N VAL A 788 13.98 -50.37 7.82
CA VAL A 788 13.72 -51.74 7.37
C VAL A 788 14.50 -52.72 8.25
N GLU A 789 13.80 -53.68 8.84
CA GLU A 789 14.37 -54.78 9.61
C GLU A 789 14.25 -56.10 8.85
N VAL A 790 15.39 -56.76 8.66
CA VAL A 790 15.48 -58.01 7.91
C VAL A 790 15.92 -59.13 8.83
N ASN A 791 15.05 -60.11 9.00
CA ASN A 791 15.26 -61.27 9.88
C ASN A 791 15.72 -62.50 9.09
N VAL A 792 16.73 -63.20 9.60
CA VAL A 792 17.31 -64.40 8.99
C VAL A 792 16.75 -65.65 9.66
N ILE A 793 16.10 -66.50 8.88
CA ILE A 793 15.56 -67.76 9.37
C ILE A 793 16.60 -68.87 9.17
N HIS A 794 17.20 -69.29 10.28
CA HIS A 794 18.06 -70.46 10.36
C HIS A 794 17.21 -71.73 10.47
N THR A 795 16.96 -72.43 9.36
CA THR A 795 16.29 -73.73 9.44
C THR A 795 17.19 -74.74 10.15
N ALA A 796 16.76 -75.28 11.28
CA ALA A 796 17.42 -76.43 11.90
C ALA A 796 17.43 -77.61 10.92
N ASN A 797 18.61 -78.18 10.66
CA ASN A 797 18.82 -79.28 9.72
C ASN A 797 17.81 -80.43 9.89
N PRO A 798 17.35 -81.08 8.79
CA PRO A 798 16.57 -82.31 8.88
C PRO A 798 17.49 -83.43 9.38
N MET A 799 17.32 -83.85 10.63
CA MET A 799 18.01 -85.03 11.17
C MET A 799 17.60 -86.30 10.40
N GLU A 800 18.61 -87.05 9.98
CA GLU A 800 18.51 -88.39 9.41
C GLU A 800 17.55 -89.29 10.19
N HIS A 801 16.59 -89.92 9.49
CA HIS A 801 15.95 -91.14 9.96
C HIS A 801 16.19 -92.26 8.95
N ALA A 802 16.99 -93.24 9.36
CA ALA A 802 17.25 -94.46 8.61
C ALA A 802 16.17 -95.53 8.89
N ASN A 803 15.58 -96.02 7.79
CA ASN A 803 15.12 -97.39 7.48
C ASN A 803 14.18 -98.17 8.45
N ASN A 804 12.96 -98.52 7.98
CA ASN A 804 12.68 -99.83 7.36
C ASN A 804 11.19 -100.11 7.01
N ALA A 805 11.04 -100.86 5.90
CA ALA A 805 10.05 -101.91 5.59
C ALA A 805 8.89 -101.65 4.58
N MET A 806 9.20 -102.06 3.33
CA MET A 806 8.48 -103.02 2.46
C MET A 806 7.17 -102.68 1.69
N VAL A 807 7.35 -102.63 0.34
CA VAL A 807 6.64 -103.34 -0.78
C VAL A 807 5.18 -102.93 -1.12
N GLN A 808 4.94 -102.06 -2.13
CA GLN A 808 4.71 -102.24 -3.62
C GLN A 808 3.34 -102.86 -4.04
N PRO A 809 2.71 -102.51 -5.21
CA PRO A 809 3.36 -102.29 -6.51
C PRO A 809 2.82 -101.20 -7.50
N GLN A 810 3.72 -100.83 -8.42
CA GLN A 810 3.61 -100.43 -9.85
C GLN A 810 2.42 -99.59 -10.37
N PHE A 811 2.71 -98.40 -10.93
CA PHE A 811 2.63 -98.08 -12.38
C PHE A 811 3.11 -96.64 -12.73
N ILE A 812 3.79 -96.52 -13.89
CA ILE A 812 3.92 -95.37 -14.82
C ILE A 812 5.09 -94.36 -14.67
N SER A 813 5.82 -94.20 -15.78
CA SER A 813 6.91 -93.24 -16.10
C SER A 813 6.37 -91.86 -16.58
N PRO A 814 7.21 -90.86 -16.92
CA PRO A 814 7.01 -89.45 -16.55
C PRO A 814 6.30 -88.58 -17.62
N ILE A 815 5.92 -87.35 -17.24
CA ILE A 815 5.86 -86.07 -18.01
C ILE A 815 4.55 -85.25 -17.83
N HIS A 816 4.76 -83.98 -17.42
CA HIS A 816 4.04 -82.69 -17.61
C HIS A 816 2.49 -82.51 -17.53
N HIS A 817 2.18 -81.31 -17.01
CA HIS A 817 0.99 -80.43 -17.13
C HIS A 817 -0.13 -80.49 -16.08
N ALA A 818 -0.19 -79.39 -15.31
CA ALA A 818 -1.31 -78.47 -15.06
C ALA A 818 -2.76 -79.00 -14.93
N SER A 819 -3.42 -78.65 -13.81
CA SER A 819 -4.83 -78.19 -13.66
C SER A 819 -5.15 -78.12 -12.14
N VAL A 820 -5.46 -76.97 -11.53
CA VAL A 820 -6.75 -76.22 -11.50
C VAL A 820 -7.75 -76.79 -10.48
N ASP A 821 -7.79 -76.13 -9.30
CA ASP A 821 -8.95 -75.44 -8.69
C ASP A 821 -9.76 -76.01 -7.49
N LEU A 822 -10.30 -75.05 -6.72
CA LEU A 822 -11.27 -75.04 -5.62
C LEU A 822 -10.75 -75.29 -4.18
N SER A 823 -10.93 -74.41 -3.17
CA SER A 823 -11.65 -73.14 -3.03
C SER A 823 -11.25 -72.43 -1.72
N GLY A 824 -11.30 -71.08 -1.69
CA GLY A 824 -11.51 -70.32 -0.45
C GLY A 824 -10.84 -68.94 -0.39
N HIS A 825 -11.54 -67.92 -0.92
CA HIS A 825 -11.61 -66.48 -0.49
C HIS A 825 -10.37 -65.83 0.16
N ASN A 826 -9.80 -64.68 -0.25
CA ASN A 826 -10.31 -63.51 -0.99
C ASN A 826 -9.16 -62.78 -1.75
N LEU A 827 -9.58 -62.09 -2.81
CA LEU A 827 -8.92 -61.28 -3.85
C LEU A 827 -8.53 -59.87 -3.34
N VAL A 828 -7.68 -59.02 -3.96
CA VAL A 828 -6.85 -59.03 -5.19
C VAL A 828 -5.87 -57.85 -5.19
N ASN A 829 -4.69 -58.07 -5.78
CA ASN A 829 -3.75 -57.06 -6.26
C ASN A 829 -3.88 -56.93 -7.81
N ALA A 830 -3.69 -55.73 -8.35
CA ALA A 830 -3.63 -55.42 -9.79
C ALA A 830 -2.39 -56.12 -10.44
N HIS A 831 -2.33 -56.51 -11.72
CA HIS A 831 -2.49 -55.69 -12.91
C HIS A 831 -2.51 -56.51 -14.24
N GLN A 832 -2.99 -55.83 -15.29
CA GLN A 832 -2.77 -55.99 -16.75
C GLN A 832 -3.36 -57.21 -17.50
N ALA A 833 -4.40 -56.95 -18.32
CA ALA A 833 -4.31 -56.98 -19.79
C ALA A 833 -5.67 -56.67 -20.45
N SER A 834 -5.59 -56.11 -21.65
CA SER A 834 -6.67 -55.71 -22.57
C SER A 834 -7.84 -56.69 -22.70
N VAL A 835 -9.08 -56.19 -22.58
CA VAL A 835 -10.29 -56.94 -22.98
C VAL A 835 -11.29 -56.01 -23.69
N VAL A 836 -11.73 -56.45 -24.87
CA VAL A 836 -12.84 -55.89 -25.64
C VAL A 836 -14.13 -55.97 -24.80
N PRO A 837 -14.94 -54.90 -24.66
CA PRO A 837 -15.97 -54.87 -23.62
C PRO A 837 -17.17 -55.75 -23.99
N SER A 838 -17.61 -56.56 -23.03
CA SER A 838 -18.86 -57.34 -23.10
C SER A 838 -20.07 -56.42 -23.31
N ALA A 839 -21.11 -56.91 -23.99
CA ALA A 839 -22.33 -56.15 -24.32
C ALA A 839 -22.97 -55.42 -23.12
N ALA A 840 -22.79 -55.92 -21.90
CA ALA A 840 -23.26 -55.27 -20.68
C ALA A 840 -22.52 -53.95 -20.36
N THR A 841 -21.21 -53.87 -20.59
CA THR A 841 -20.42 -52.64 -20.39
C THR A 841 -20.73 -51.57 -21.43
N VAL A 842 -21.05 -51.98 -22.67
CA VAL A 842 -21.54 -51.05 -23.70
C VAL A 842 -22.90 -50.47 -23.30
N VAL A 843 -23.81 -51.29 -22.77
CA VAL A 843 -25.12 -50.82 -22.29
C VAL A 843 -24.98 -49.87 -21.10
N ILE A 844 -24.10 -50.16 -20.14
CA ILE A 844 -23.87 -49.28 -18.99
C ILE A 844 -23.25 -47.95 -19.42
N VAL A 845 -22.22 -47.98 -20.28
CA VAL A 845 -21.60 -46.75 -20.80
C VAL A 845 -22.61 -45.94 -21.61
N VAL A 846 -23.45 -46.58 -22.43
CA VAL A 846 -24.53 -45.91 -23.17
C VAL A 846 -25.59 -45.33 -22.23
N CYS A 847 -25.96 -46.03 -21.15
CA CYS A 847 -26.90 -45.50 -20.15
C CYS A 847 -26.33 -44.33 -19.35
N VAL A 848 -25.06 -44.39 -18.95
CA VAL A 848 -24.39 -43.31 -18.21
C VAL A 848 -24.16 -42.10 -19.12
N SER A 849 -23.73 -42.31 -20.35
CA SER A 849 -23.59 -41.20 -21.31
C SER A 849 -24.95 -40.61 -21.74
N PHE A 850 -26.02 -41.40 -21.78
CA PHE A 850 -27.38 -40.89 -21.98
C PHE A 850 -27.89 -40.08 -20.77
N LEU A 851 -27.56 -40.49 -19.54
CA LEU A 851 -27.87 -39.74 -18.32
C LEU A 851 -27.12 -38.41 -18.28
N VAL A 852 -25.82 -38.41 -18.58
CA VAL A 852 -25.01 -37.18 -18.66
C VAL A 852 -25.54 -36.26 -19.77
N PHE A 853 -25.91 -36.81 -20.93
CA PHE A 853 -26.53 -36.03 -22.01
C PHE A 853 -27.89 -35.44 -21.60
N MET A 854 -28.72 -36.18 -20.86
CA MET A 854 -29.99 -35.67 -20.32
C MET A 854 -29.77 -34.56 -19.28
N ILE A 855 -28.74 -34.66 -18.44
CA ILE A 855 -28.38 -33.62 -17.48
C ILE A 855 -27.90 -32.37 -18.22
N ILE A 856 -27.05 -32.51 -19.24
CA ILE A 856 -26.57 -31.40 -20.07
C ILE A 856 -27.73 -30.74 -20.82
N LEU A 857 -28.65 -31.51 -21.40
CA LEU A 857 -29.87 -30.97 -22.02
C LEU A 857 -30.79 -30.30 -21.00
N GLY A 858 -30.86 -30.80 -19.77
CA GLY A 858 -31.57 -30.19 -18.66
C GLY A 858 -31.00 -28.80 -18.32
N VAL A 859 -29.68 -28.72 -18.14
CA VAL A 859 -28.98 -27.44 -17.88
C VAL A 859 -29.12 -26.49 -19.06
N PHE A 860 -29.03 -26.99 -20.31
CA PHE A 860 -29.20 -26.17 -21.50
C PHE A 860 -30.64 -25.66 -21.66
N ARG A 861 -31.66 -26.47 -21.33
CA ARG A 861 -33.06 -26.02 -21.30
C ARG A 861 -33.34 -25.02 -20.18
N ILE A 862 -32.72 -25.16 -19.02
CA ILE A 862 -32.83 -24.22 -17.90
C ILE A 862 -32.19 -22.87 -18.28
N ARG A 863 -30.99 -22.89 -18.89
CA ARG A 863 -30.33 -21.68 -19.40
C ARG A 863 -31.10 -21.04 -20.57
N ALA A 864 -31.66 -21.84 -21.49
CA ALA A 864 -32.48 -21.33 -22.60
C ALA A 864 -33.82 -20.75 -22.13
N ALA A 865 -34.43 -21.31 -21.07
CA ALA A 865 -35.62 -20.76 -20.45
C ALA A 865 -35.31 -19.44 -19.72
N HIS A 866 -34.17 -19.35 -19.02
CA HIS A 866 -33.70 -18.12 -18.38
C HIS A 866 -33.35 -17.01 -19.37
N GLN A 867 -32.85 -17.35 -20.57
CA GLN A 867 -32.61 -16.36 -21.63
C GLN A 867 -33.89 -15.88 -22.33
N SER A 868 -34.98 -16.66 -22.31
CA SER A 868 -36.28 -16.20 -22.82
C SER A 868 -37.01 -15.24 -21.87
N THR A 869 -36.77 -15.34 -20.56
CA THR A 869 -37.33 -14.41 -19.56
C THR A 869 -36.55 -13.10 -19.44
N MET A 870 -35.27 -13.06 -19.82
CA MET A 870 -34.46 -11.83 -19.83
C MET A 870 -34.64 -10.99 -21.11
N ARG A 871 -35.20 -11.56 -22.19
CA ARG A 871 -35.36 -10.88 -23.48
C ARG A 871 -36.75 -10.25 -23.69
N ASP A 872 -37.70 -10.54 -22.79
CA ASP A 872 -39.03 -9.90 -22.73
C ASP A 872 -39.12 -8.80 -21.66
N GLN A 873 -38.03 -8.48 -20.96
CA GLN A 873 -37.98 -7.44 -19.92
C GLN A 873 -37.15 -6.20 -20.30
N GLU A 874 -36.72 -6.09 -21.55
CA GLU A 874 -35.89 -4.96 -22.04
C GLU A 874 -36.44 -4.30 -23.32
N ASN A 875 -37.74 -4.45 -23.59
CA ASN A 875 -38.37 -3.74 -24.71
C ASN A 875 -39.84 -3.34 -24.44
N GLY A 876 -40.07 -2.71 -23.29
CA GLY A 876 -41.39 -2.17 -22.96
C GLY A 876 -41.37 -1.27 -21.74
N LYS A 877 -41.02 0.01 -21.93
CA LYS A 877 -41.70 1.18 -21.34
C LYS A 877 -40.91 2.47 -21.65
N GLU A 878 -41.21 3.03 -22.81
CA GLU A 878 -41.27 4.49 -22.98
C GLU A 878 -42.75 4.90 -22.86
N ASN A 879 -42.99 6.07 -22.25
CA ASN A 879 -44.27 6.75 -21.96
C ASN A 879 -45.07 6.24 -20.74
N GLU A 880 -45.17 7.06 -19.67
CA GLU A 880 -46.25 8.07 -19.47
C GLU A 880 -46.28 8.60 -18.00
N MET A 881 -46.44 9.93 -17.92
CA MET A 881 -46.53 10.95 -16.84
C MET A 881 -47.18 10.69 -15.44
N ASP A 882 -46.71 11.56 -14.51
CA ASP A 882 -47.34 12.27 -13.37
C ASP A 882 -47.87 11.53 -12.11
N TRP A 883 -47.38 11.93 -10.91
CA TRP A 883 -47.97 12.99 -10.04
C TRP A 883 -47.07 13.25 -8.79
N ASP A 884 -46.93 14.54 -8.44
CA ASP A 884 -46.33 15.10 -7.21
C ASP A 884 -47.05 14.68 -5.91
N ASP A 885 -46.35 14.60 -4.77
CA ASP A 885 -46.35 15.68 -3.74
C ASP A 885 -45.56 15.36 -2.44
N SER A 886 -44.65 16.27 -2.10
CA SER A 886 -44.38 16.87 -0.77
C SER A 886 -44.29 16.03 0.54
N ALA A 887 -43.11 16.03 1.19
CA ALA A 887 -42.85 16.76 2.46
C ALA A 887 -41.53 16.36 3.18
N LEU A 888 -40.83 17.41 3.64
CA LEU A 888 -39.71 17.57 4.60
C LEU A 888 -39.61 16.49 5.71
N THR A 889 -38.44 16.12 6.27
CA THR A 889 -37.62 16.96 7.17
C THR A 889 -36.31 16.23 7.53
N ILE A 890 -35.20 16.98 7.64
CA ILE A 890 -33.88 16.56 8.15
C ILE A 890 -33.85 16.72 9.68
N THR A 891 -33.26 15.77 10.41
CA THR A 891 -32.37 16.11 11.54
C THR A 891 -31.43 14.95 11.86
N VAL A 892 -30.15 15.28 12.04
CA VAL A 892 -29.06 14.36 12.36
C VAL A 892 -28.45 14.80 13.69
N ASN A 893 -28.34 13.84 14.63
CA ASN A 893 -27.37 13.69 15.74
C ASN A 893 -27.27 14.77 16.85
N PRO A 894 -26.58 14.58 18.01
CA PRO A 894 -25.54 13.57 18.36
C PRO A 894 -25.48 13.01 19.84
N MET A 895 -24.77 11.88 20.02
CA MET A 895 -23.64 11.55 20.95
C MET A 895 -23.72 11.65 22.51
N GLU A 896 -23.14 10.62 23.17
CA GLU A 896 -22.56 10.53 24.56
C GLU A 896 -23.56 10.62 25.75
N THR A 897 -23.43 9.97 26.92
CA THR A 897 -22.42 9.15 27.63
C THR A 897 -23.12 8.43 28.81
N TYR A 898 -22.43 7.46 29.41
CA TYR A 898 -22.68 6.72 30.67
C TYR A 898 -23.49 7.40 31.80
N GLU A 899 -24.32 6.61 32.52
CA GLU A 899 -24.24 6.46 34.00
C GLU A 899 -25.09 5.28 34.52
N ASP A 900 -24.55 4.65 35.57
CA ASP A 900 -24.97 3.46 36.31
C ASP A 900 -26.34 3.53 37.01
N GLN A 901 -26.98 2.36 37.23
CA GLN A 901 -27.18 1.77 38.57
C GLN A 901 -28.23 0.64 38.63
N HIS A 902 -27.88 -0.39 39.43
CA HIS A 902 -28.71 -1.40 40.09
C HIS A 902 -29.38 -2.47 39.18
N SER A 903 -29.35 -3.77 39.48
CA SER A 903 -28.95 -4.52 40.68
C SER A 903 -29.05 -6.03 40.41
N SER A 904 -28.10 -6.78 40.98
CA SER A 904 -28.24 -8.07 41.72
C SER A 904 -29.02 -9.22 41.07
N GLU A 905 -28.58 -10.48 41.08
CA GLU A 905 -28.04 -11.30 42.17
C GLU A 905 -27.57 -12.66 41.58
N GLU A 906 -26.49 -13.23 42.17
CA GLU A 906 -26.30 -14.67 42.53
C GLU A 906 -26.15 -15.71 41.38
N GLU A 907 -25.21 -16.67 41.36
CA GLU A 907 -24.36 -17.39 42.35
C GLU A 907 -23.21 -18.09 41.55
N GLU A 908 -21.92 -18.01 41.98
CA GLU A 908 -21.10 -19.04 42.71
C GLU A 908 -20.65 -20.24 41.81
N GLU A 909 -19.43 -20.80 41.80
CA GLU A 909 -18.31 -21.05 42.76
C GLU A 909 -16.96 -21.15 41.97
N GLU A 910 -15.83 -20.58 42.45
CA GLU A 910 -14.65 -21.20 43.17
C GLU A 910 -13.76 -22.14 42.31
N GLU A 911 -12.42 -22.09 42.23
CA GLU A 911 -11.32 -22.08 43.24
C GLU A 911 -10.06 -21.30 42.68
N GLU A 912 -9.45 -20.33 43.39
CA GLU A 912 -8.31 -20.37 44.37
C GLU A 912 -6.92 -20.83 43.82
N GLU A 913 -5.95 -19.90 43.64
CA GLU A 913 -4.77 -19.55 44.49
C GLU A 913 -3.49 -20.39 44.16
N GLU A 914 -2.25 -19.89 44.07
CA GLU A 914 -1.50 -19.01 44.98
C GLU A 914 -0.47 -18.11 44.27
N SER A 915 -0.23 -16.98 44.94
CA SER A 915 0.85 -15.99 44.80
C SER A 915 2.16 -16.40 45.53
N GLU A 916 3.29 -15.79 45.17
CA GLU A 916 4.18 -15.14 46.15
C GLU A 916 5.13 -14.12 45.48
N GLU A 917 5.29 -12.97 46.13
CA GLU A 917 6.02 -11.76 45.74
C GLU A 917 7.43 -11.66 46.37
N GLY A 918 8.24 -10.75 45.79
CA GLY A 918 9.19 -9.87 46.50
C GLY A 918 10.67 -10.23 46.37
N GLU A 919 11.67 -9.34 46.30
CA GLU A 919 11.85 -7.86 46.34
C GLU A 919 13.36 -7.67 45.99
N GLU A 920 13.78 -6.75 45.09
CA GLU A 920 14.38 -5.41 45.33
C GLU A 920 15.89 -5.27 45.01
N GLU A 921 16.25 -4.00 44.72
CA GLU A 921 17.54 -3.29 44.69
C GLU A 921 18.26 -3.03 43.33
N ASP A 922 17.95 -1.86 42.75
CA ASP A 922 18.80 -0.65 42.63
C ASP A 922 20.24 -0.74 42.04
N ASP A 923 20.51 -0.01 40.94
CA ASP A 923 21.09 1.35 40.98
C ASP A 923 21.52 1.89 39.57
N ILE A 924 20.93 3.04 39.16
CA ILE A 924 21.50 4.35 38.68
C ILE A 924 22.76 4.31 37.77
N THR A 925 22.96 5.03 36.64
CA THR A 925 22.75 6.45 36.20
C THR A 925 22.86 6.52 34.66
N SER A 926 22.00 7.22 33.89
CA SER A 926 22.07 8.65 33.48
C SER A 926 23.41 9.05 32.79
N ALA A 927 23.51 9.83 31.71
CA ALA A 927 22.58 10.62 30.91
C ALA A 927 23.41 11.40 29.83
N GLU A 928 22.80 11.65 28.66
CA GLU A 928 22.73 12.94 27.92
C GLU A 928 23.95 13.53 27.17
N SER A 929 23.78 13.63 25.83
CA SER A 929 23.57 14.87 25.04
C SER A 929 24.69 15.88 24.73
N GLU A 930 24.94 16.02 23.41
CA GLU A 930 24.98 17.21 22.54
C GLU A 930 25.94 18.42 22.74
N SER A 931 26.46 18.87 21.57
CA SER A 931 26.55 20.26 21.07
C SER A 931 27.94 20.88 20.78
N SER A 932 28.11 21.22 19.49
CA SER A 932 28.51 22.50 18.85
C SER A 932 29.88 23.20 19.07
N GLU A 933 30.44 23.56 17.90
CA GLU A 933 31.06 24.85 17.49
C GLU A 933 32.57 25.15 17.71
N ASP A 934 33.24 25.28 16.55
CA ASP A 934 34.11 26.38 16.07
C ASP A 934 35.36 26.84 16.84
N GLU A 935 36.50 26.89 16.13
CA GLU A 935 37.26 28.15 15.97
C GLU A 935 38.19 28.16 14.74
N GLU A 936 38.36 29.38 14.22
CA GLU A 936 38.92 29.82 12.94
C GLU A 936 40.46 29.93 12.91
N GLY A 937 41.02 30.11 11.70
CA GLY A 937 42.36 30.71 11.52
C GLY A 937 43.00 30.49 10.15
N ALA A 938 42.71 31.40 9.22
CA ALA A 938 43.13 31.42 7.81
C ALA A 938 44.61 31.82 7.57
N GLU A 939 45.17 31.46 6.39
CA GLU A 939 45.66 32.43 5.38
C GLU A 939 46.08 31.77 4.04
N GLN A 940 45.81 32.52 2.96
CA GLN A 940 45.99 32.32 1.51
C GLN A 940 47.49 32.27 1.08
N GLU A 941 47.96 31.96 -0.14
CA GLU A 941 47.44 32.11 -1.50
C GLU A 941 48.35 31.31 -2.48
N ASP A 942 47.72 30.70 -3.49
CA ASP A 942 48.12 30.48 -4.90
C ASP A 942 49.49 29.99 -5.42
N GLN A 943 49.32 29.04 -6.36
CA GLN A 943 49.99 28.83 -7.66
C GLN A 943 51.20 27.88 -7.80
N GLN A 944 50.86 26.73 -8.40
CA GLN A 944 51.48 26.10 -9.58
C GLN A 944 53.00 25.85 -9.61
N GLY A 945 53.37 24.57 -9.59
CA GLY A 945 54.70 24.14 -10.02
C GLY A 945 54.81 22.63 -10.15
N ALA A 946 54.89 22.16 -11.39
CA ALA A 946 54.82 20.78 -11.80
C ALA A 946 56.04 19.90 -11.43
N SER A 947 55.73 18.62 -11.27
CA SER A 947 56.49 17.44 -11.71
C SER A 947 57.87 17.14 -11.08
N ARG A 948 57.97 15.90 -10.58
CA ARG A 948 58.72 14.78 -11.18
C ARG A 948 59.71 14.10 -10.22
N GLN A 949 59.47 12.79 -10.10
CA GLN A 949 60.45 11.69 -10.06
C GLN A 949 61.32 11.46 -8.82
N GLN A 950 61.11 10.25 -8.27
CA GLN A 950 62.11 9.21 -7.98
C GLN A 950 63.27 9.57 -7.04
N GLN A 951 63.38 8.83 -5.92
CA GLN A 951 64.17 7.59 -5.79
C GLN A 951 64.74 7.44 -4.36
N LEU A 952 64.81 6.17 -3.92
CA LEU A 952 65.74 5.58 -2.94
C LEU A 952 65.37 5.61 -1.45
N GLU A 953 64.85 4.46 -1.01
CA GLU A 953 65.28 3.58 0.10
C GLU A 953 66.24 4.15 1.17
N TRP A 954 66.00 3.82 2.44
CA TRP A 954 66.72 2.78 3.21
C TRP A 954 66.09 2.63 4.62
N ASP A 955 66.10 1.38 5.11
CA ASP A 955 65.65 0.86 6.41
C ASP A 955 66.12 1.65 7.65
N ASP A 956 65.33 1.63 8.75
CA ASP A 956 65.69 0.84 9.96
C ASP A 956 64.57 0.78 11.02
N SER A 957 64.00 -0.42 11.15
CA SER A 957 63.81 -1.21 12.37
C SER A 957 63.39 -0.61 13.75
N THR A 958 62.34 -1.25 14.29
CA THR A 958 62.22 -1.87 15.65
C THR A 958 61.48 -1.22 16.85
N LEU A 959 60.48 -2.01 17.32
CA LEU A 959 60.00 -2.32 18.69
C LEU A 959 59.01 -1.31 19.35
N THR A 960 57.69 -1.56 19.43
CA THR A 960 56.84 -2.59 20.12
C THR A 960 56.61 -2.36 21.62
N TYR A 961 55.34 -2.20 22.00
CA TYR A 961 54.55 -3.29 22.59
C TYR A 961 53.09 -3.18 22.14
#